data_AF-A0A0F9LJL5-F1
#
_entry.id   AF-A0A0F9LJL5-F1
#
_cell.length_a   1.000
_cell.length_b   1.000
_cell.length_c   1.000
_cell.angle_alpha   90.00
_cell.angle_beta   90.00
_cell.angle_gamma   90.00
#
_symmetry.space_group_name_H-M   'P 1'
#
loop_
_entity.id
_entity.type
_entity.pdbx_description
1 polymer ?
#
loop_
_entity_poly.entity_id
_entity_poly.type
_entity_poly.pdbx_seq_one_letter_code
_entity_poly.pdbx_strand_id
1 'polypeptide(L)'
;MIPGTIDGEQYPIAVDEDGNLQWQTAQVGQERDEVWDDWSLSLGETKRETGRGYLFARGWDASTRGALRLSPFYHNLNVTTLTTATGYMMEEVQSTGSSLVFDAASSKSGTPTTAAPLTFSHTVTTSDERILVLGISSSFAGTDSNIGAVPTWNRPTYGGVLLTRLVYKTNTSGGDIAAQIWYLLNPATGANTVSIQVSPAVSMVAAAVSWSGVNQDDPFNSSSTASGGQGTAVTVDVPSTSTDDEIIDTVAVDRAATFSQGANQTERWDDSPNSDVSGGGSTQDGVNGATMSSTLSASSFWATVAASIQPASTTSRPIIYYSDTTLIHNYTYDSDTGITAGSDRTVGGVAGRPAKVNGNWYSPAGSGANAEKLTNVTWADVTGAWKADHLSTFQKGVTPTVVRVNASTQHQIDFNEDTGDITDTWSGGQKAGDSSTKINELVEAQGELFACKEDNLYKFGVEAESFPVIPFIQRGKIDADNGKGSFAFGDEIVYMSKGNLWRYRIGRGALPLGLNTIHSWRKIDDIIDTPKDGRPAFGVHVGEYWYYLVNDGQESHLIQARKRREGDPGGHELIQHSVLTIPLSNALGVDSKNQLWVKGASTDETVRDIRIIELAEDGSLDVQNRRGQADADHDIWFDERNPGRPQDKVQIRHMTVELEGDWDSTTSLQLKLYRDDATTPTSIGSAITSSGMTVRNPTVGTNDTAFRIRPRLTLTTTSSYTPKNSDPQVLRVIVGIRFPEIIRIVINAEQMALDNVGLDPFEAEQNLRRLQNQGTVTFRRPGDYDDPATGTDLVTDRTFTGEVEGVTDIMYKTSEVDGVSSYAHGIELRVKRWVTY
;
A
#
# COMPACT_ATOMS: atom_id res chain seq x y z
N MET A 1 -43.36 -13.96 -50.38
CA MET A 1 -42.52 -14.77 -49.48
C MET A 1 -41.11 -14.22 -49.57
N ILE A 2 -40.45 -13.95 -48.44
CA ILE A 2 -39.08 -13.41 -48.45
C ILE A 2 -38.20 -14.47 -47.75
N PRO A 3 -37.33 -15.20 -48.48
CA PRO A 3 -36.51 -16.25 -47.88
C PRO A 3 -35.40 -15.64 -47.02
N GLY A 4 -35.18 -16.22 -45.84
CA GLY A 4 -34.00 -15.97 -45.01
C GLY A 4 -33.02 -17.12 -45.14
N THR A 5 -31.75 -16.92 -44.78
CA THR A 5 -30.74 -17.99 -44.76
C THR A 5 -30.39 -18.38 -43.34
N ILE A 6 -30.37 -19.69 -43.06
CA ILE A 6 -29.93 -20.27 -41.79
C ILE A 6 -28.91 -21.36 -42.11
N ASP A 7 -27.68 -21.22 -41.61
CA ASP A 7 -26.55 -22.12 -41.89
C ASP A 7 -26.24 -22.31 -43.39
N GLY A 8 -26.51 -21.30 -44.21
CA GLY A 8 -26.33 -21.37 -45.67
C GLY A 8 -27.53 -21.91 -46.45
N GLU A 9 -28.53 -22.49 -45.77
CA GLU A 9 -29.77 -23.02 -46.36
C GLU A 9 -30.91 -21.99 -46.34
N GLN A 10 -31.78 -21.98 -47.35
CA GLN A 10 -32.90 -21.05 -47.45
C GLN A 10 -34.16 -21.57 -46.75
N TYR A 11 -34.77 -20.73 -45.92
CA TYR A 11 -36.03 -21.04 -45.23
C TYR A 11 -37.08 -19.95 -45.46
N PRO A 12 -38.37 -20.33 -45.65
CA PRO A 12 -39.46 -19.38 -45.79
C PRO A 12 -39.83 -18.79 -44.43
N ILE A 13 -39.46 -17.52 -44.17
CA ILE A 13 -39.78 -16.86 -42.90
C ILE A 13 -41.26 -16.46 -42.90
N ALA A 14 -41.95 -16.78 -41.80
CA ALA A 14 -43.36 -16.52 -41.63
C ALA A 14 -43.68 -15.02 -41.53
N VAL A 15 -44.90 -14.67 -41.92
CA VAL A 15 -45.44 -13.30 -41.88
C VAL A 15 -46.76 -13.36 -41.11
N ASP A 16 -46.98 -12.42 -40.19
CA ASP A 16 -48.22 -12.38 -39.40
C ASP A 16 -49.40 -11.73 -40.13
N GLU A 17 -50.50 -11.57 -39.40
CA GLU A 17 -51.76 -11.00 -39.90
C GLU A 17 -51.65 -9.56 -40.39
N ASP A 18 -50.68 -8.80 -39.86
CA ASP A 18 -50.43 -7.40 -40.19
C ASP A 18 -49.40 -7.25 -41.32
N GLY A 19 -48.88 -8.37 -41.86
CA GLY A 19 -47.84 -8.37 -42.88
C GLY A 19 -46.42 -8.20 -42.33
N ASN A 20 -46.21 -8.31 -41.01
CA ASN A 20 -44.91 -8.18 -40.39
C ASN A 20 -44.14 -9.51 -40.38
N LEU A 21 -42.84 -9.43 -40.61
CA LEU A 21 -41.95 -10.58 -40.59
C LEU A 21 -41.83 -11.15 -39.17
N GLN A 22 -42.05 -12.46 -39.01
CA GLN A 22 -41.85 -13.18 -37.74
C GLN A 22 -40.36 -13.49 -37.49
N TRP A 23 -39.54 -12.45 -37.52
CA TRP A 23 -38.14 -12.44 -37.14
C TRP A 23 -37.90 -11.27 -36.20
N GLN A 24 -38.08 -11.52 -34.91
CA GLN A 24 -38.10 -10.45 -33.92
C GLN A 24 -37.27 -10.79 -32.68
N THR A 25 -36.78 -9.74 -32.03
CA THR A 25 -36.18 -9.85 -30.70
C THR A 25 -37.28 -10.18 -29.69
N ALA A 26 -37.30 -11.41 -29.20
CA ALA A 26 -38.27 -11.86 -28.20
C ALA A 26 -37.87 -11.45 -26.78
N GLN A 27 -36.57 -11.37 -26.51
CA GLN A 27 -36.04 -10.87 -25.24
C GLN A 27 -34.77 -10.07 -25.50
N VAL A 28 -34.78 -8.81 -25.08
CA VAL A 28 -33.58 -7.96 -25.13
C VAL A 28 -32.54 -8.49 -24.14
N GLY A 29 -31.29 -8.59 -24.58
CA GLY A 29 -30.18 -8.99 -23.69
C GLY A 29 -30.08 -8.03 -22.52
N GLN A 30 -30.34 -8.53 -21.30
CA GLN A 30 -30.29 -7.74 -20.07
C GLN A 30 -28.84 -7.43 -19.70
N GLU A 31 -28.59 -6.16 -19.39
CA GLU A 31 -27.31 -5.73 -18.81
C GLU A 31 -27.37 -5.87 -17.29
N ARG A 32 -26.25 -6.28 -16.72
CA ARG A 32 -26.05 -6.43 -15.28
C ARG A 32 -24.65 -5.95 -14.95
N ASP A 33 -24.51 -5.34 -13.79
CA ASP A 33 -23.22 -4.90 -13.28
C ASP A 33 -22.79 -5.80 -12.13
N GLU A 34 -21.54 -6.26 -12.19
CA GLU A 34 -20.84 -6.78 -11.03
C GLU A 34 -19.98 -5.65 -10.46
N VAL A 35 -20.22 -5.28 -9.20
CA VAL A 35 -19.64 -4.10 -8.54
C VAL A 35 -18.75 -4.55 -7.39
N TRP A 36 -17.56 -3.95 -7.30
CA TRP A 36 -16.66 -4.00 -6.15
C TRP A 36 -16.43 -2.57 -5.66
N ASP A 37 -16.95 -2.24 -4.49
CA ASP A 37 -16.89 -0.90 -3.87
C ASP A 37 -16.51 -0.94 -2.38
N ASP A 38 -16.21 -2.12 -1.84
CA ASP A 38 -15.75 -2.32 -0.47
C ASP A 38 -14.84 -3.57 -0.38
N TRP A 39 -13.56 -3.34 -0.06
CA TRP A 39 -12.52 -4.37 0.03
C TRP A 39 -12.23 -4.81 1.47
N SER A 40 -12.95 -4.25 2.46
CA SER A 40 -12.74 -4.53 3.88
C SER A 40 -13.07 -5.97 4.30
N LEU A 41 -13.71 -6.75 3.41
CA LEU A 41 -14.01 -8.17 3.63
C LEU A 41 -12.85 -9.13 3.43
N SER A 42 -11.64 -8.62 3.21
CA SER A 42 -10.40 -9.39 3.33
C SER A 42 -10.24 -10.50 2.29
N LEU A 43 -9.18 -11.31 2.43
CA LEU A 43 -8.83 -12.39 1.52
C LEU A 43 -9.87 -13.51 1.50
N GLY A 44 -10.36 -13.86 0.31
CA GLY A 44 -11.13 -15.08 0.08
C GLY A 44 -12.52 -15.10 0.74
N GLU A 45 -13.16 -13.98 1.00
CA GLU A 45 -14.60 -13.97 1.33
C GLU A 45 -15.42 -13.98 0.03
N THR A 46 -16.23 -15.03 -0.21
CA THR A 46 -16.91 -15.28 -1.51
C THR A 46 -18.42 -15.48 -1.41
N LYS A 47 -19.10 -14.98 -0.37
CA LYS A 47 -20.57 -15.01 -0.40
C LYS A 47 -21.05 -14.14 -1.57
N ARG A 48 -21.65 -14.81 -2.56
CA ARG A 48 -22.20 -14.25 -3.81
C ARG A 48 -23.07 -13.00 -3.60
N GLU A 49 -23.64 -12.86 -2.40
CA GLU A 49 -24.61 -11.82 -2.03
C GLU A 49 -23.99 -10.50 -1.56
N THR A 50 -22.71 -10.43 -1.18
CA THR A 50 -22.16 -9.21 -0.55
C THR A 50 -21.45 -8.26 -1.50
N GLY A 51 -20.96 -8.73 -2.67
CA GLY A 51 -20.20 -7.89 -3.61
C GLY A 51 -18.84 -7.39 -3.08
N ARG A 52 -18.32 -8.04 -2.03
CA ARG A 52 -17.22 -7.53 -1.21
C ARG A 52 -16.07 -8.53 -1.12
N GLY A 53 -14.83 -8.05 -1.17
CA GLY A 53 -13.60 -8.84 -0.98
C GLY A 53 -12.74 -9.02 -2.24
N TYR A 54 -11.53 -9.57 -2.04
CA TYR A 54 -10.57 -9.90 -3.10
C TYR A 54 -9.94 -11.27 -2.82
N LEU A 55 -9.36 -11.89 -3.85
CA LEU A 55 -8.72 -13.19 -3.70
C LEU A 55 -7.32 -13.03 -3.08
N PHE A 56 -6.51 -12.15 -3.64
CA PHE A 56 -5.11 -11.95 -3.29
C PHE A 56 -4.59 -10.62 -3.83
N ALA A 57 -3.63 -10.01 -3.13
CA ALA A 57 -2.97 -8.77 -3.53
C ALA A 57 -1.46 -8.81 -3.28
N ARG A 58 -0.71 -8.17 -4.19
CA ARG A 58 0.72 -7.89 -4.11
C ARG A 58 0.93 -6.38 -4.22
N GLY A 59 1.22 -5.73 -3.09
CA GLY A 59 1.47 -4.30 -3.03
C GLY A 59 0.22 -3.43 -2.93
N TRP A 60 -0.89 -3.99 -2.46
CA TRP A 60 -2.10 -3.22 -2.16
C TRP A 60 -2.48 -3.37 -0.68
N ASP A 61 -2.96 -2.27 -0.11
CA ASP A 61 -3.62 -2.18 1.16
C ASP A 61 -5.13 -2.04 0.94
N ALA A 62 -5.83 -3.13 1.26
CA ALA A 62 -7.29 -3.24 1.17
C ALA A 62 -7.96 -3.19 2.56
N SER A 63 -7.21 -2.79 3.59
CA SER A 63 -7.71 -2.81 4.96
C SER A 63 -8.61 -1.61 5.31
N THR A 64 -8.44 -0.50 4.59
CA THR A 64 -9.29 0.69 4.69
C THR A 64 -10.60 0.48 3.94
N ARG A 65 -11.72 0.85 4.58
CA ARG A 65 -13.05 0.77 3.98
C ARG A 65 -13.24 1.95 3.02
N GLY A 66 -13.70 1.69 1.79
CA GLY A 66 -14.05 2.73 0.81
C GLY A 66 -12.93 3.35 -0.03
N ALA A 67 -11.63 3.17 0.29
CA ALA A 67 -10.53 3.23 -0.70
C ALA A 67 -9.61 1.98 -0.71
N LEU A 68 -9.28 1.46 -1.91
CA LEU A 68 -8.20 0.50 -2.14
C LEU A 68 -6.94 1.28 -2.50
N ARG A 69 -5.90 1.14 -1.69
CA ARG A 69 -4.68 1.94 -1.78
C ARG A 69 -3.48 1.06 -2.03
N LEU A 70 -2.38 1.60 -2.55
CA LEU A 70 -1.13 0.85 -2.56
C LEU A 70 -0.67 0.58 -1.12
N SER A 71 0.03 -0.53 -0.91
CA SER A 71 0.68 -0.80 0.38
C SER A 71 1.65 0.34 0.72
N PRO A 72 1.90 0.62 2.01
CA PRO A 72 2.89 1.60 2.38
C PRO A 72 4.26 1.28 1.76
N PHE A 73 4.95 2.34 1.37
CA PHE A 73 6.31 2.33 0.87
C PHE A 73 7.22 1.75 1.95
N TYR A 74 8.13 0.90 1.51
CA TYR A 74 9.14 0.28 2.36
C TYR A 74 10.53 0.70 1.91
N HIS A 75 11.44 0.85 2.86
CA HIS A 75 12.86 0.86 2.57
C HIS A 75 13.43 -0.52 2.74
N ASN A 76 14.47 -0.83 1.98
CA ASN A 76 15.21 -2.06 2.15
C ASN A 76 16.73 -1.82 2.05
N LEU A 77 17.48 -2.63 2.79
CA LEU A 77 18.92 -2.66 2.76
C LEU A 77 19.39 -4.11 2.56
N ASN A 78 20.05 -4.39 1.44
CA ASN A 78 20.63 -5.70 1.19
C ASN A 78 21.78 -5.96 2.18
N VAL A 79 21.71 -7.09 2.89
CA VAL A 79 22.68 -7.52 3.90
C VAL A 79 23.04 -8.98 3.66
N THR A 80 24.18 -9.21 3.01
CA THR A 80 24.64 -10.55 2.64
C THR A 80 25.04 -11.40 3.85
N THR A 81 25.37 -10.77 4.98
CA THR A 81 25.80 -11.44 6.22
C THR A 81 24.64 -11.99 7.07
N LEU A 82 23.40 -11.57 6.81
CA LEU A 82 22.22 -12.24 7.37
C LEU A 82 22.20 -13.71 6.93
N THR A 83 21.48 -14.57 7.63
CA THR A 83 21.35 -16.00 7.31
C THR A 83 19.90 -16.38 6.98
N THR A 84 19.69 -17.63 6.59
CA THR A 84 18.34 -18.19 6.37
C THR A 84 17.60 -18.52 7.67
N ALA A 85 18.26 -18.44 8.83
CA ALA A 85 17.67 -18.76 10.12
C ALA A 85 16.68 -17.70 10.59
N THR A 86 15.87 -18.08 11.58
CA THR A 86 15.01 -17.14 12.33
C THR A 86 15.87 -16.11 13.05
N GLY A 87 15.55 -14.83 12.86
CA GLY A 87 16.14 -13.72 13.61
C GLY A 87 15.21 -13.24 14.72
N TYR A 88 15.75 -12.47 15.67
CA TYR A 88 14.94 -11.83 16.71
C TYR A 88 15.33 -10.36 16.85
N MET A 89 14.31 -9.50 16.83
CA MET A 89 14.49 -8.07 16.96
C MET A 89 14.65 -7.67 18.43
N MET A 90 15.55 -6.72 18.68
CA MET A 90 15.66 -5.98 19.94
C MET A 90 15.77 -4.50 19.59
N GLU A 91 15.22 -3.64 20.44
CA GLU A 91 15.31 -2.19 20.30
C GLU A 91 15.97 -1.59 21.53
N GLU A 92 16.95 -0.72 21.29
CA GLU A 92 17.48 0.17 22.30
C GLU A 92 17.57 1.60 21.81
N VAL A 93 17.78 2.52 22.74
CA VAL A 93 17.78 3.95 22.46
C VAL A 93 19.19 4.50 22.67
N GLN A 94 19.76 5.11 21.62
CA GLN A 94 21.04 5.81 21.72
C GLN A 94 20.81 7.26 22.12
N SER A 95 21.45 7.71 23.21
CA SER A 95 21.33 9.07 23.76
C SER A 95 22.26 10.11 23.08
N THR A 96 22.64 9.90 21.81
CA THR A 96 23.39 10.86 21.00
C THR A 96 22.57 11.16 19.75
N GLY A 97 21.70 12.17 19.85
CA GLY A 97 20.86 12.65 18.75
C GLY A 97 21.66 13.28 17.60
N SER A 98 20.96 13.72 16.55
CA SER A 98 21.55 14.55 15.49
C SER A 98 21.44 16.02 15.92
N SER A 99 22.54 16.75 15.95
CA SER A 99 22.52 18.19 16.25
C SER A 99 22.41 18.99 14.96
N LEU A 100 21.69 20.11 14.97
CA LEU A 100 21.72 21.06 13.87
C LEU A 100 23.14 21.60 13.70
N VAL A 101 23.68 21.50 12.49
CA VAL A 101 24.98 22.04 12.13
C VAL A 101 24.80 23.03 11.01
N PHE A 102 25.13 24.30 11.28
CA PHE A 102 25.20 25.34 10.26
C PHE A 102 26.20 24.95 9.17
N ASP A 103 25.77 25.09 7.92
CA ASP A 103 26.56 24.72 6.76
C ASP A 103 27.10 25.97 6.05
N ALA A 104 26.23 26.73 5.37
CA ALA A 104 26.64 27.90 4.59
C ALA A 104 25.58 29.00 4.57
N ALA A 105 26.00 30.22 4.24
CA ALA A 105 25.12 31.35 3.93
C ALA A 105 25.62 32.07 2.67
N SER A 106 24.71 32.47 1.78
CA SER A 106 25.00 33.32 0.63
C SER A 106 23.83 34.25 0.33
N SER A 107 24.11 35.46 -0.14
CA SER A 107 23.08 36.47 -0.41
C SER A 107 23.32 37.22 -1.72
N LYS A 108 22.24 37.80 -2.24
CA LYS A 108 22.25 38.68 -3.40
C LYS A 108 21.09 39.67 -3.35
N SER A 109 21.37 40.92 -3.71
CA SER A 109 20.35 41.94 -3.95
C SER A 109 20.20 42.28 -5.45
N GLY A 110 18.99 42.72 -5.85
CA GLY A 110 18.73 43.22 -7.19
C GLY A 110 17.26 43.57 -7.45
N THR A 111 16.94 43.93 -8.69
CA THR A 111 15.56 44.20 -9.16
C THR A 111 15.21 43.25 -10.31
N PRO A 112 14.92 41.97 -10.04
CA PRO A 112 14.71 40.97 -11.09
C PRO A 112 13.36 41.12 -11.82
N THR A 113 13.24 40.39 -12.93
CA THR A 113 12.03 40.25 -13.74
C THR A 113 11.84 38.78 -14.14
N THR A 114 10.74 38.44 -14.80
CA THR A 114 10.55 37.11 -15.40
C THR A 114 11.56 36.80 -16.50
N ALA A 115 12.02 37.80 -17.26
CA ALA A 115 13.02 37.64 -18.32
C ALA A 115 14.47 37.67 -17.80
N ALA A 116 14.70 38.22 -16.61
CA ALA A 116 16.01 38.35 -15.97
C ALA A 116 15.90 37.99 -14.47
N PRO A 117 16.01 36.70 -14.10
CA PRO A 117 15.95 36.26 -12.71
C PRO A 117 17.07 36.85 -11.85
N LEU A 118 16.83 36.93 -10.55
CA LEU A 118 17.90 37.09 -9.56
C LEU A 118 18.54 35.71 -9.36
N THR A 119 19.84 35.60 -9.65
CA THR A 119 20.57 34.34 -9.54
C THR A 119 21.87 34.51 -8.75
N PHE A 120 22.18 33.50 -7.93
CA PHE A 120 23.46 33.39 -7.21
C PHE A 120 23.77 31.93 -6.87
N SER A 121 25.04 31.64 -6.59
CA SER A 121 25.50 30.30 -6.21
C SER A 121 25.38 30.09 -4.71
N HIS A 122 24.94 28.90 -4.31
CA HIS A 122 24.97 28.44 -2.91
C HIS A 122 25.52 27.01 -2.89
N THR A 123 26.36 26.70 -1.91
CA THR A 123 27.02 25.39 -1.80
C THR A 123 26.51 24.69 -0.57
N VAL A 124 25.91 23.51 -0.77
CA VAL A 124 25.46 22.64 0.32
C VAL A 124 26.48 21.51 0.53
N THR A 125 26.92 21.27 1.78
CA THR A 125 27.86 20.18 2.08
C THR A 125 27.26 18.78 1.97
N THR A 126 28.10 17.75 2.04
CA THR A 126 27.72 16.33 1.88
C THR A 126 27.20 15.66 3.16
N SER A 127 26.83 16.42 4.18
CA SER A 127 26.24 15.89 5.42
C SER A 127 24.81 15.40 5.19
N ASP A 128 24.29 14.54 6.07
CA ASP A 128 22.91 14.04 6.00
C ASP A 128 21.91 15.04 6.60
N GLU A 129 20.60 14.78 6.42
CA GLU A 129 19.50 15.52 7.06
C GLU A 129 19.58 17.03 6.76
N ARG A 130 19.56 17.41 5.48
CA ARG A 130 19.85 18.78 5.03
C ARG A 130 18.61 19.63 4.85
N ILE A 131 18.75 20.94 5.03
CA ILE A 131 17.77 21.94 4.61
C ILE A 131 18.47 23.15 4.03
N LEU A 132 17.87 23.71 2.99
CA LEU A 132 18.18 25.05 2.49
C LEU A 132 17.00 25.95 2.78
N VAL A 133 17.22 27.03 3.52
CA VAL A 133 16.25 28.08 3.81
C VAL A 133 16.60 29.31 2.98
N LEU A 134 15.61 29.86 2.29
CA LEU A 134 15.74 31.07 1.47
C LEU A 134 14.89 32.19 2.07
N GLY A 135 15.56 33.18 2.66
CA GLY A 135 14.96 34.44 3.08
C GLY A 135 14.83 35.40 1.91
N ILE A 136 13.67 36.03 1.73
CA ILE A 136 13.42 37.04 0.70
C ILE A 136 12.78 38.29 1.34
N SER A 137 13.46 39.42 1.18
CA SER A 137 12.97 40.75 1.53
C SER A 137 12.74 41.53 0.25
N SER A 138 11.55 42.07 0.03
CA SER A 138 11.18 42.71 -1.24
C SER A 138 10.32 43.95 -1.05
N SER A 139 10.43 44.91 -1.97
CA SER A 139 9.43 45.97 -2.12
C SER A 139 8.23 45.49 -2.96
N PHE A 140 7.14 46.24 -2.96
CA PHE A 140 6.08 46.13 -3.98
C PHE A 140 5.61 47.52 -4.40
N ALA A 141 4.97 47.63 -5.57
CA ALA A 141 4.49 48.90 -6.10
C ALA A 141 2.95 48.93 -6.08
N GLY A 142 2.36 49.84 -5.30
CA GLY A 142 0.92 50.11 -5.36
C GLY A 142 0.53 51.38 -4.63
N THR A 143 0.17 52.43 -5.36
CA THR A 143 -0.47 53.65 -4.80
C THR A 143 -1.92 53.43 -4.38
N ASP A 144 -2.42 52.19 -4.36
CA ASP A 144 -3.71 51.86 -3.79
C ASP A 144 -3.49 51.34 -2.38
N SER A 145 -4.19 51.94 -1.43
CA SER A 145 -4.31 51.53 -0.02
C SER A 145 -4.93 50.14 0.19
N ASN A 146 -4.88 49.26 -0.81
CA ASN A 146 -5.15 47.84 -0.72
C ASN A 146 -3.81 47.09 -0.75
N ILE A 147 -3.57 46.32 0.31
CA ILE A 147 -2.49 45.34 0.54
C ILE A 147 -2.46 44.19 -0.51
N GLY A 148 -2.98 44.41 -1.73
CA GLY A 148 -3.37 43.35 -2.68
C GLY A 148 -2.52 43.18 -3.93
N ALA A 149 -1.61 44.10 -4.28
CA ALA A 149 -0.68 43.91 -5.41
C ALA A 149 0.58 43.15 -4.97
N VAL A 150 0.40 41.95 -4.41
CA VAL A 150 1.52 41.06 -4.09
C VAL A 150 2.15 40.64 -5.43
N PRO A 151 3.50 40.71 -5.60
CA PRO A 151 4.14 40.24 -6.82
C PRO A 151 3.74 38.79 -7.11
N THR A 152 3.47 38.47 -8.38
CA THR A 152 3.33 37.07 -8.80
C THR A 152 4.74 36.47 -8.83
N TRP A 153 5.03 35.65 -7.84
CA TRP A 153 6.30 34.92 -7.74
C TRP A 153 6.22 33.62 -8.54
N ASN A 154 7.20 33.39 -9.41
CA ASN A 154 7.53 32.01 -9.74
C ASN A 154 8.24 31.41 -8.52
N ARG A 155 7.90 30.18 -8.15
CA ARG A 155 8.53 29.51 -7.02
C ARG A 155 10.06 29.54 -7.19
N PRO A 156 10.83 30.04 -6.20
CA PRO A 156 12.27 30.00 -6.25
C PRO A 156 12.78 28.58 -6.49
N THR A 157 13.93 28.45 -7.16
CA THR A 157 14.56 27.14 -7.37
C THR A 157 15.98 27.10 -6.82
N TYR A 158 16.43 25.90 -6.43
CA TYR A 158 17.83 25.57 -6.15
C TYR A 158 18.23 24.37 -7.00
N GLY A 159 19.23 24.53 -7.87
CA GLY A 159 19.62 23.47 -8.82
C GLY A 159 18.50 23.05 -9.77
N GLY A 160 17.49 23.92 -9.99
CA GLY A 160 16.29 23.62 -10.79
C GLY A 160 15.12 23.00 -10.01
N VAL A 161 15.31 22.61 -8.74
CA VAL A 161 14.25 22.08 -7.87
C VAL A 161 13.49 23.23 -7.20
N LEU A 162 12.16 23.18 -7.20
CA LEU A 162 11.31 24.22 -6.61
C LEU A 162 11.37 24.20 -5.07
N LEU A 163 11.45 25.37 -4.46
CA LEU A 163 11.32 25.56 -3.01
C LEU A 163 9.83 25.70 -2.60
N THR A 164 9.56 25.39 -1.34
CA THR A 164 8.25 25.55 -0.68
C THR A 164 8.24 26.81 0.18
N ARG A 165 7.18 27.62 0.13
CA ARG A 165 7.05 28.81 0.99
C ARG A 165 6.58 28.39 2.37
N LEU A 166 7.35 28.72 3.40
CA LEU A 166 6.99 28.47 4.79
C LEU A 166 6.06 29.57 5.32
N VAL A 167 6.52 30.82 5.26
CA VAL A 167 5.84 31.96 5.88
C VAL A 167 6.12 33.26 5.12
N TYR A 168 5.18 34.20 5.18
CA TYR A 168 5.35 35.53 4.60
C TYR A 168 4.62 36.60 5.41
N LYS A 169 5.11 37.84 5.32
CA LYS A 169 4.48 39.01 5.92
C LYS A 169 4.69 40.25 5.07
N THR A 170 3.60 40.93 4.76
CA THR A 170 3.64 42.32 4.27
C THR A 170 3.58 43.29 5.45
N ASN A 171 4.18 44.47 5.31
CA ASN A 171 3.96 45.52 6.27
C ASN A 171 2.50 46.00 6.21
N THR A 172 1.88 46.15 7.39
CA THR A 172 0.46 46.56 7.51
C THR A 172 0.29 47.96 8.08
N SER A 173 1.40 48.67 8.29
CA SER A 173 1.46 49.99 8.91
C SER A 173 1.75 51.13 7.92
N GLY A 174 1.86 50.82 6.63
CA GLY A 174 2.00 51.80 5.55
C GLY A 174 3.30 51.73 4.74
N GLY A 175 4.18 50.75 4.99
CA GLY A 175 5.35 50.48 4.16
C GLY A 175 5.07 49.49 3.03
N ASP A 176 5.67 49.69 1.87
CA ASP A 176 5.46 48.86 0.67
C ASP A 176 6.50 47.73 0.57
N ILE A 177 6.56 46.89 1.60
CA ILE A 177 7.57 45.84 1.77
C ILE A 177 7.01 44.51 2.27
N ALA A 178 7.69 43.42 1.93
CA ALA A 178 7.37 42.07 2.38
C ALA A 178 8.62 41.25 2.72
N ALA A 179 8.52 40.44 3.77
CA ALA A 179 9.51 39.44 4.17
C ALA A 179 8.93 38.02 4.02
N GLN A 180 9.75 37.07 3.57
CA GLN A 180 9.34 35.69 3.31
C GLN A 180 10.44 34.70 3.65
N ILE A 181 10.05 33.50 4.07
CA ILE A 181 10.94 32.34 4.20
C ILE A 181 10.42 31.22 3.30
N TRP A 182 11.32 30.66 2.49
CA TRP A 182 11.13 29.47 1.68
C TRP A 182 12.12 28.39 2.10
N TYR A 183 11.86 27.13 1.78
CA TYR A 183 12.78 26.05 2.10
C TYR A 183 12.78 24.92 1.06
N LEU A 184 13.86 24.14 1.04
CA LEU A 184 14.00 22.88 0.34
C LEU A 184 14.64 21.88 1.30
N LEU A 185 13.98 20.75 1.52
CA LEU A 185 14.51 19.61 2.25
C LEU A 185 15.40 18.76 1.35
N ASN A 186 16.41 18.14 1.94
CA ASN A 186 17.42 17.34 1.26
C ASN A 186 17.96 17.97 -0.05
N PRO A 187 18.38 19.25 -0.05
CA PRO A 187 18.92 19.92 -1.23
C PRO A 187 20.14 19.16 -1.79
N ALA A 188 20.32 19.24 -3.11
CA ALA A 188 21.48 18.65 -3.80
C ALA A 188 22.79 19.25 -3.27
N THR A 189 23.76 18.38 -2.99
CA THR A 189 25.07 18.77 -2.46
C THR A 189 25.93 19.44 -3.55
N GLY A 190 26.93 20.21 -3.14
CA GLY A 190 27.80 20.98 -4.04
C GLY A 190 27.23 22.34 -4.41
N ALA A 191 27.93 23.06 -5.28
CA ALA A 191 27.54 24.40 -5.70
C ALA A 191 26.41 24.34 -6.74
N ASN A 192 25.23 24.84 -6.39
CA ASN A 192 24.09 24.96 -7.30
C ASN A 192 23.52 26.38 -7.30
N THR A 193 22.76 26.69 -8.34
CA THR A 193 22.18 28.04 -8.54
C THR A 193 20.85 28.18 -7.79
N VAL A 194 20.73 29.22 -6.98
CA VAL A 194 19.45 29.77 -6.54
C VAL A 194 18.92 30.70 -7.63
N SER A 195 17.64 30.57 -8.01
CA SER A 195 17.01 31.39 -9.06
C SER A 195 15.62 31.86 -8.65
N ILE A 196 15.37 33.16 -8.79
CA ILE A 196 14.14 33.83 -8.34
C ILE A 196 13.62 34.72 -9.47
N GLN A 197 12.35 34.54 -9.84
CA GLN A 197 11.68 35.30 -10.90
C GLN A 197 10.37 35.91 -10.39
N VAL A 198 10.12 37.15 -10.78
CA VAL A 198 8.95 37.94 -10.34
C VAL A 198 8.35 38.74 -11.48
N SER A 199 7.03 38.93 -11.41
CA SER A 199 6.29 39.89 -12.23
C SER A 199 5.23 40.61 -11.39
N PRO A 200 5.18 41.96 -11.37
CA PRO A 200 6.10 42.89 -12.04
C PRO A 200 7.50 42.90 -11.38
N ALA A 201 8.42 43.71 -11.94
CA ALA A 201 9.75 43.91 -11.37
C ALA A 201 9.67 44.54 -9.98
N VAL A 202 10.38 43.99 -9.00
CA VAL A 202 10.48 44.54 -7.64
C VAL A 202 11.91 44.49 -7.13
N SER A 203 12.29 45.44 -6.28
CA SER A 203 13.58 45.42 -5.62
C SER A 203 13.56 44.40 -4.49
N MET A 204 14.63 43.63 -4.34
CA MET A 204 14.72 42.60 -3.33
C MET A 204 16.14 42.31 -2.86
N VAL A 205 16.21 41.67 -1.70
CA VAL A 205 17.35 40.98 -1.13
C VAL A 205 16.92 39.53 -0.93
N ALA A 206 17.73 38.59 -1.39
CA ALA A 206 17.52 37.18 -1.17
C ALA A 206 18.77 36.55 -0.57
N ALA A 207 18.60 35.64 0.39
CA ALA A 207 19.69 34.94 1.03
C ALA A 207 19.34 33.48 1.30
N ALA A 208 20.22 32.57 0.89
CA ALA A 208 20.13 31.15 1.16
C ALA A 208 21.04 30.80 2.34
N VAL A 209 20.50 30.05 3.30
CA VAL A 209 21.21 29.50 4.45
C VAL A 209 20.93 28.00 4.55
N SER A 210 21.96 27.19 4.75
CA SER A 210 21.83 25.73 4.84
C SER A 210 22.25 25.18 6.20
N TRP A 211 21.63 24.06 6.56
CA TRP A 211 21.98 23.24 7.73
C TRP A 211 21.98 21.75 7.38
N SER A 212 22.63 20.98 8.24
CA SER A 212 22.51 19.53 8.33
C SER A 212 22.02 19.12 9.72
N GLY A 213 21.55 17.88 9.87
CA GLY A 213 21.00 17.38 11.13
C GLY A 213 19.55 17.77 11.41
N VAL A 214 18.78 18.21 10.42
CA VAL A 214 17.39 18.69 10.59
C VAL A 214 16.36 17.58 10.44
N ASN A 215 15.25 17.67 11.18
CA ASN A 215 14.10 16.80 11.01
C ASN A 215 13.51 16.96 9.60
N GLN A 216 13.55 15.92 8.78
CA GLN A 216 13.03 15.99 7.40
C GLN A 216 11.52 15.84 7.31
N ASP A 217 10.88 15.21 8.31
CA ASP A 217 9.43 15.01 8.32
C ASP A 217 8.69 16.21 8.92
N ASP A 218 9.23 16.78 10.00
CA ASP A 218 8.72 17.98 10.66
C ASP A 218 9.85 18.99 10.94
N PRO A 219 10.31 19.73 9.92
CA PRO A 219 11.50 20.58 10.02
C PRO A 219 11.32 21.84 10.88
N PHE A 220 10.09 22.23 11.20
CA PHE A 220 9.81 23.49 11.87
C PHE A 220 8.83 23.35 13.04
N ASN A 221 9.28 23.63 14.26
CA ASN A 221 8.42 23.65 15.44
C ASN A 221 7.34 24.76 15.37
N SER A 222 7.72 25.94 14.92
CA SER A 222 6.78 27.05 14.69
C SER A 222 7.36 28.13 13.78
N SER A 223 6.48 28.97 13.24
CA SER A 223 6.86 30.21 12.57
C SER A 223 6.00 31.37 13.07
N SER A 224 6.52 32.59 12.94
CA SER A 224 5.86 33.80 13.42
C SER A 224 6.13 34.97 12.48
N THR A 225 5.28 35.99 12.57
CA THR A 225 5.38 37.20 11.74
C THR A 225 5.09 38.44 12.56
N ALA A 226 5.77 39.54 12.23
CA ALA A 226 5.50 40.85 12.81
C ALA A 226 5.72 41.96 11.78
N SER A 227 5.09 43.10 12.00
CA SER A 227 5.34 44.33 11.22
C SER A 227 5.14 45.55 12.10
N GLY A 228 5.87 46.62 11.84
CA GLY A 228 5.77 47.87 12.61
C GLY A 228 5.61 49.12 11.74
N GLY A 229 5.13 50.18 12.39
CA GLY A 229 5.18 51.55 11.87
C GLY A 229 6.60 52.10 11.83
N GLN A 230 6.74 53.41 11.59
CA GLN A 230 8.03 54.09 11.63
C GLN A 230 8.68 53.96 13.01
N GLY A 231 9.81 53.25 13.06
CA GLY A 231 10.63 53.10 14.26
C GLY A 231 11.94 52.40 13.94
N THR A 232 12.79 52.24 14.96
CA THR A 232 14.09 51.57 14.83
C THR A 232 14.11 50.16 15.42
N ALA A 233 13.10 49.76 16.19
CA ALA A 233 13.04 48.44 16.81
C ALA A 233 12.24 47.47 15.94
N VAL A 234 12.88 46.37 15.51
CA VAL A 234 12.26 45.23 14.85
C VAL A 234 12.23 44.08 15.86
N THR A 235 11.08 43.43 16.04
CA THR A 235 10.96 42.31 16.97
C THR A 235 9.92 41.31 16.48
N VAL A 236 10.18 40.02 16.71
CA VAL A 236 9.23 38.93 16.49
C VAL A 236 9.47 37.83 17.52
N ASP A 237 8.39 37.34 18.11
CA ASP A 237 8.42 36.23 19.06
C ASP A 237 7.96 34.94 18.37
N VAL A 238 8.76 33.88 18.48
CA VAL A 238 8.46 32.55 17.95
C VAL A 238 7.83 31.72 19.08
N PRO A 239 6.54 31.36 19.02
CA PRO A 239 5.81 30.87 20.21
C PRO A 239 6.19 29.47 20.68
N SER A 240 6.90 28.67 19.88
CA SER A 240 7.29 27.29 20.24
C SER A 240 8.70 26.98 19.76
N THR A 241 9.67 27.10 20.66
CA THR A 241 11.10 26.83 20.43
C THR A 241 11.63 25.86 21.49
N SER A 242 12.47 24.92 21.07
CA SER A 242 13.20 24.02 21.97
C SER A 242 14.63 24.51 22.18
N THR A 243 15.32 23.96 23.18
CA THR A 243 16.72 24.32 23.49
C THR A 243 17.67 24.03 22.34
N ASP A 244 17.40 22.97 21.57
CA ASP A 244 18.24 22.48 20.48
C ASP A 244 17.80 22.99 19.09
N ASP A 245 16.79 23.86 19.02
CA ASP A 245 16.35 24.46 17.77
C ASP A 245 17.33 25.55 17.29
N GLU A 246 17.29 25.85 15.99
CA GLU A 246 17.89 27.06 15.43
C GLU A 246 16.79 27.98 14.90
N ILE A 247 16.70 29.20 15.41
CA ILE A 247 15.73 30.19 14.93
C ILE A 247 16.38 30.98 13.80
N ILE A 248 15.71 31.12 12.66
CA ILE A 248 16.09 32.02 11.55
C ILE A 248 15.03 33.09 11.36
N ASP A 249 15.45 34.34 11.16
CA ASP A 249 14.57 35.43 10.75
C ASP A 249 14.93 36.04 9.40
N THR A 250 13.96 36.70 8.79
CA THR A 250 14.11 37.50 7.58
C THR A 250 13.33 38.80 7.77
N VAL A 251 14.04 39.92 7.65
CA VAL A 251 13.52 41.26 7.85
C VAL A 251 13.56 42.03 6.54
N ALA A 252 12.45 42.68 6.19
CA ALA A 252 12.37 43.68 5.16
C ALA A 252 12.13 45.06 5.79
N VAL A 253 12.82 46.08 5.28
CA VAL A 253 12.69 47.47 5.73
C VAL A 253 12.41 48.35 4.53
N ASP A 254 11.43 49.23 4.66
CA ASP A 254 11.12 50.23 3.64
C ASP A 254 12.26 51.23 3.62
N ARG A 255 12.96 51.34 2.50
CA ARG A 255 14.18 52.15 2.33
C ARG A 255 15.47 51.61 2.96
N ALA A 256 16.56 52.31 2.62
CA ALA A 256 17.91 52.02 3.06
C ALA A 256 18.06 52.09 4.59
N ALA A 257 18.36 50.94 5.19
CA ALA A 257 18.75 50.79 6.59
C ALA A 257 19.80 49.67 6.71
N THR A 258 20.54 49.68 7.81
CA THR A 258 21.43 48.58 8.22
C THR A 258 20.92 48.00 9.53
N PHE A 259 21.21 46.74 9.80
CA PHE A 259 20.71 46.00 10.95
C PHE A 259 21.77 45.91 12.04
N SER A 260 21.36 46.02 13.29
CA SER A 260 22.17 45.68 14.45
C SER A 260 21.43 44.60 15.22
N GLN A 261 21.90 43.37 15.12
CA GLN A 261 21.24 42.20 15.70
C GLN A 261 21.24 42.28 17.24
N GLY A 262 20.22 41.69 17.84
CA GLY A 262 20.04 41.60 19.28
C GLY A 262 21.07 40.70 19.93
N ALA A 263 21.02 40.64 21.26
CA ALA A 263 21.88 39.73 22.02
C ALA A 263 21.65 38.27 21.58
N ASN A 264 22.74 37.52 21.43
CA ASN A 264 22.75 36.10 21.04
C ASN A 264 22.27 35.79 19.61
N GLN A 265 22.06 36.80 18.78
CA GLN A 265 21.79 36.63 17.36
C GLN A 265 23.07 36.74 16.53
N THR A 266 23.21 35.86 15.53
CA THR A 266 24.27 35.89 14.53
C THR A 266 23.72 36.39 13.21
N GLU A 267 24.22 37.53 12.73
CA GLU A 267 23.87 38.03 11.40
C GLU A 267 24.29 37.06 10.30
N ARG A 268 23.38 36.78 9.36
CA ARG A 268 23.63 35.94 8.19
C ARG A 268 23.69 36.76 6.91
N TRP A 269 22.89 37.81 6.81
CA TRP A 269 22.98 38.80 5.73
C TRP A 269 22.42 40.16 6.15
N ASP A 270 22.97 41.21 5.54
CA ASP A 270 22.48 42.59 5.54
C ASP A 270 22.85 43.18 4.17
N ASP A 271 21.85 43.45 3.32
CA ASP A 271 22.07 43.96 1.96
C ASP A 271 20.91 44.88 1.53
N SER A 272 21.11 45.64 0.45
CA SER A 272 20.14 46.57 -0.11
C SER A 272 20.41 46.78 -1.60
N PRO A 273 19.46 46.49 -2.51
CA PRO A 273 19.65 46.76 -3.94
C PRO A 273 19.68 48.26 -4.26
N ASN A 274 18.93 49.04 -3.48
CA ASN A 274 18.73 50.48 -3.66
C ASN A 274 18.07 51.07 -2.39
N SER A 275 17.41 52.22 -2.51
CA SER A 275 16.69 52.91 -1.43
C SER A 275 15.20 52.53 -1.31
N ASP A 276 14.74 51.46 -1.96
CA ASP A 276 13.34 51.02 -1.90
C ASP A 276 13.14 49.94 -0.84
N VAL A 277 14.12 49.05 -0.66
CA VAL A 277 14.09 48.01 0.37
C VAL A 277 15.49 47.69 0.88
N SER A 278 15.62 47.46 2.19
CA SER A 278 16.76 46.76 2.78
C SER A 278 16.32 45.43 3.36
N GLY A 279 17.19 44.44 3.28
CA GLY A 279 16.91 43.07 3.72
C GLY A 279 17.99 42.56 4.65
N GLY A 280 17.58 42.13 5.83
CA GLY A 280 18.45 41.53 6.83
C GLY A 280 17.94 40.17 7.28
N GLY A 281 18.82 39.36 7.84
CA GLY A 281 18.44 38.12 8.49
C GLY A 281 19.54 37.58 9.37
N SER A 282 19.12 36.91 10.42
CA SER A 282 19.97 36.43 11.49
C SER A 282 19.50 35.07 11.98
N THR A 283 20.34 34.41 12.77
CA THR A 283 19.96 33.18 13.45
C THR A 283 20.30 33.22 14.93
N GLN A 284 19.63 32.40 15.72
CA GLN A 284 19.81 32.30 17.17
C GLN A 284 19.47 30.89 17.65
N ASP A 285 20.35 30.30 18.46
CA ASP A 285 20.07 29.04 19.14
C ASP A 285 18.83 29.18 20.04
N GLY A 286 17.92 28.22 20.00
CA GLY A 286 16.66 28.24 20.77
C GLY A 286 16.86 28.28 22.29
N VAL A 287 18.01 27.80 22.79
CA VAL A 287 18.41 27.95 24.21
C VAL A 287 18.49 29.41 24.67
N ASN A 288 18.75 30.34 23.75
CA ASN A 288 18.90 31.76 24.05
C ASN A 288 17.56 32.52 24.06
N GLY A 289 16.44 31.80 23.89
CA GLY A 289 15.08 32.34 23.90
C GLY A 289 14.48 32.42 22.50
N ALA A 290 13.21 32.81 22.45
CA ALA A 290 12.39 32.71 21.23
C ALA A 290 12.17 34.05 20.49
N THR A 291 12.73 35.14 21.02
CA THR A 291 12.57 36.49 20.47
C THR A 291 13.72 36.80 19.55
N MET A 292 13.41 37.12 18.29
CA MET A 292 14.35 37.70 17.34
C MET A 292 14.16 39.22 17.36
N SER A 293 15.24 39.98 17.55
CA SER A 293 15.15 41.43 17.72
C SER A 293 16.33 42.16 17.10
N SER A 294 16.10 43.05 16.14
CA SER A 294 17.15 43.88 15.53
C SER A 294 16.84 45.37 15.63
N THR A 295 17.89 46.18 15.64
CA THR A 295 17.79 47.65 15.64
C THR A 295 18.23 48.21 14.29
N LEU A 296 17.38 49.03 13.68
CA LEU A 296 17.65 49.70 12.40
C LEU A 296 18.49 50.98 12.63
N SER A 297 19.39 51.28 11.70
CA SER A 297 20.18 52.53 11.72
C SER A 297 19.36 53.80 11.45
N ALA A 298 18.14 53.66 10.93
CA ALA A 298 17.19 54.75 10.71
C ALA A 298 15.75 54.30 10.97
N SER A 299 14.89 55.23 11.38
CA SER A 299 13.47 54.97 11.61
C SER A 299 12.75 54.68 10.29
N SER A 300 12.14 53.49 10.16
CA SER A 300 11.33 53.15 8.98
C SER A 300 10.26 52.09 9.28
N PHE A 301 9.44 51.77 8.28
CA PHE A 301 8.51 50.66 8.30
C PHE A 301 9.26 49.34 8.10
N TRP A 302 8.84 48.30 8.81
CA TRP A 302 9.49 46.99 8.74
C TRP A 302 8.48 45.85 8.75
N ALA A 303 8.86 44.74 8.14
CA ALA A 303 8.17 43.45 8.23
C ALA A 303 9.23 42.39 8.53
N THR A 304 8.94 41.47 9.45
CA THR A 304 9.81 40.34 9.74
C THR A 304 8.99 39.05 9.82
N VAL A 305 9.64 37.96 9.42
CA VAL A 305 9.18 36.59 9.60
C VAL A 305 10.30 35.80 10.26
N ALA A 306 9.94 34.85 11.12
CA ALA A 306 10.90 33.96 11.77
C ALA A 306 10.36 32.54 11.83
N ALA A 307 11.26 31.56 11.86
CA ALA A 307 10.92 30.15 12.02
C ALA A 307 11.95 29.43 12.89
N SER A 308 11.48 28.48 13.70
CA SER A 308 12.31 27.59 14.51
C SER A 308 12.58 26.30 13.75
N ILE A 309 13.82 26.02 13.42
CA ILE A 309 14.28 24.81 12.74
C ILE A 309 14.53 23.73 13.80
N GLN A 310 13.99 22.53 13.60
CA GLN A 310 14.09 21.42 14.54
C GLN A 310 15.15 20.37 14.12
N PRO A 311 16.01 19.86 15.03
CA PRO A 311 16.93 18.77 14.71
C PRO A 311 16.21 17.43 14.47
N ALA A 312 16.80 16.53 13.68
CA ALA A 312 16.23 15.20 13.40
C ALA A 312 16.06 14.34 14.65
N SER A 313 16.91 14.56 15.66
CA SER A 313 16.80 13.90 16.96
C SER A 313 17.51 14.74 18.02
N THR A 314 16.76 15.32 18.96
CA THR A 314 17.30 16.22 19.99
C THR A 314 17.85 15.51 21.23
N THR A 315 17.48 14.25 21.47
CA THR A 315 17.89 13.54 22.70
C THR A 315 18.19 12.07 22.50
N SER A 316 17.59 11.42 21.49
CA SER A 316 17.82 10.00 21.27
C SER A 316 17.24 9.45 19.97
N ARG A 317 17.89 8.44 19.39
CA ARG A 317 17.39 7.67 18.23
C ARG A 317 17.24 6.18 18.56
N PRO A 318 16.25 5.46 18.00
CA PRO A 318 16.17 4.02 18.13
C PRO A 318 17.31 3.35 17.35
N ILE A 319 17.89 2.34 17.96
CA ILE A 319 18.81 1.40 17.33
C ILE A 319 18.16 0.03 17.38
N ILE A 320 18.05 -0.57 16.20
CA ILE A 320 17.45 -1.87 16.03
C ILE A 320 18.55 -2.92 15.91
N TYR A 321 18.42 -3.98 16.68
CA TYR A 321 19.30 -5.13 16.61
C TYR A 321 18.54 -6.35 16.13
N TYR A 322 19.16 -7.14 15.26
CA TYR A 322 18.68 -8.47 14.90
C TYR A 322 19.70 -9.52 15.31
N SER A 323 19.37 -10.36 16.28
CA SER A 323 20.17 -11.54 16.59
C SER A 323 19.87 -12.63 15.57
N ASP A 324 20.87 -13.02 14.79
CA ASP A 324 20.77 -13.97 13.70
C ASP A 324 21.95 -14.94 13.74
N THR A 325 21.71 -16.16 14.20
CA THR A 325 22.75 -17.17 14.41
C THR A 325 23.89 -16.62 15.27
N THR A 326 25.09 -16.49 14.72
CA THR A 326 26.31 -16.04 15.42
C THR A 326 26.59 -14.55 15.27
N LEU A 327 25.64 -13.77 14.73
CA LEU A 327 25.78 -12.32 14.58
C LEU A 327 24.60 -11.62 15.24
N ILE A 328 24.87 -10.46 15.84
CA ILE A 328 23.85 -9.48 16.18
C ILE A 328 24.11 -8.28 15.28
N HIS A 329 23.20 -8.09 14.33
CA HIS A 329 23.25 -6.98 13.41
C HIS A 329 22.72 -5.72 14.07
N ASN A 330 23.23 -4.57 13.65
CA ASN A 330 22.87 -3.26 14.18
C ASN A 330 22.36 -2.38 13.03
N TYR A 331 21.20 -1.75 13.20
CA TYR A 331 20.60 -0.87 12.21
C TYR A 331 20.08 0.41 12.86
N THR A 332 20.17 1.49 12.08
CA THR A 332 19.44 2.74 12.30
C THR A 332 18.54 2.99 11.11
N TYR A 333 17.47 3.73 11.34
CA TYR A 333 16.52 4.09 10.29
C TYR A 333 16.26 5.58 10.30
N ASP A 334 16.21 6.12 9.09
CA ASP A 334 15.74 7.45 8.77
C ASP A 334 14.67 7.32 7.67
N SER A 335 13.53 7.98 7.87
CA SER A 335 12.37 7.91 6.97
C SER A 335 12.71 8.35 5.55
N ASP A 336 13.81 9.10 5.42
CA ASP A 336 14.20 9.82 4.24
C ASP A 336 15.26 9.11 3.40
N THR A 337 16.35 8.71 4.06
CA THR A 337 17.54 8.05 3.50
C THR A 337 17.51 6.52 3.63
N GLY A 338 16.61 5.99 4.47
CA GLY A 338 16.38 4.56 4.61
C GLY A 338 17.16 3.93 5.76
N ILE A 339 17.51 2.65 5.60
CA ILE A 339 18.15 1.84 6.65
C ILE A 339 19.68 1.95 6.51
N THR A 340 20.35 2.24 7.62
CA THR A 340 21.82 2.25 7.69
C THR A 340 22.32 1.16 8.63
N ALA A 341 23.23 0.31 8.15
CA ALA A 341 23.90 -0.70 8.96
C ALA A 341 24.98 -0.09 9.86
N GLY A 342 24.99 -0.51 11.13
CA GLY A 342 26.02 -0.20 12.11
C GLY A 342 27.09 -1.30 12.19
N SER A 343 27.80 -1.33 13.31
CA SER A 343 28.78 -2.39 13.60
C SER A 343 28.09 -3.62 14.20
N ASP A 344 28.23 -4.75 13.50
CA ASP A 344 27.74 -6.05 13.96
C ASP A 344 28.58 -6.59 15.13
N ARG A 345 27.94 -7.35 16.01
CA ARG A 345 28.60 -8.12 17.08
C ARG A 345 28.60 -9.60 16.74
N THR A 346 29.76 -10.25 16.83
CA THR A 346 29.84 -11.71 16.78
C THR A 346 29.51 -12.33 18.12
N VAL A 347 28.60 -13.30 18.09
CA VAL A 347 28.19 -14.15 19.21
C VAL A 347 28.71 -15.55 18.95
N GLY A 348 29.37 -16.16 19.93
CA GLY A 348 30.03 -17.47 19.77
C GLY A 348 29.10 -18.69 19.64
N GLY A 349 27.80 -18.48 19.41
CA GLY A 349 26.78 -19.54 19.31
C GLY A 349 25.51 -19.05 18.64
N VAL A 350 24.54 -19.96 18.43
CA VAL A 350 23.29 -19.66 17.72
C VAL A 350 22.36 -18.90 18.65
N ALA A 351 22.06 -17.66 18.29
CA ALA A 351 21.13 -16.84 19.03
C ALA A 351 19.69 -17.37 18.93
N GLY A 352 18.94 -17.18 20.01
CA GLY A 352 17.51 -17.43 20.04
C GLY A 352 16.74 -16.27 20.66
N ARG A 353 15.52 -16.53 21.14
CA ARG A 353 14.59 -15.46 21.52
C ARG A 353 15.13 -14.65 22.72
N PRO A 354 15.37 -13.34 22.57
CA PRO A 354 15.86 -12.50 23.65
C PRO A 354 14.72 -12.09 24.60
N ALA A 355 15.08 -11.60 25.79
CA ALA A 355 14.15 -11.01 26.74
C ALA A 355 14.70 -9.71 27.33
N LYS A 356 13.84 -8.70 27.50
CA LYS A 356 14.19 -7.44 28.17
C LYS A 356 13.76 -7.50 29.62
N VAL A 357 14.71 -7.39 30.55
CA VAL A 357 14.47 -7.38 32.00
C VAL A 357 15.40 -6.40 32.69
N ASN A 358 14.88 -5.70 33.69
CA ASN A 358 15.63 -4.73 34.50
C ASN A 358 16.37 -3.68 33.65
N GLY A 359 15.75 -3.26 32.54
CA GLY A 359 16.28 -2.24 31.63
C GLY A 359 17.34 -2.74 30.64
N ASN A 360 17.73 -4.01 30.69
CA ASN A 360 18.71 -4.61 29.79
C ASN A 360 18.07 -5.67 28.89
N TRP A 361 18.57 -5.80 27.67
CA TRP A 361 18.28 -6.96 26.84
C TRP A 361 19.27 -8.08 27.12
N TYR A 362 18.76 -9.31 27.16
CA TYR A 362 19.56 -10.52 27.20
C TYR A 362 19.28 -11.33 25.94
N SER A 363 20.32 -11.58 25.14
CA SER A 363 20.25 -12.41 23.95
C SER A 363 20.88 -13.78 24.24
N PRO A 364 20.11 -14.88 24.20
CA PRO A 364 20.69 -16.22 24.35
C PRO A 364 21.64 -16.53 23.18
N ALA A 365 22.59 -17.46 23.38
CA ALA A 365 23.60 -17.86 22.40
C ALA A 365 23.69 -19.38 22.22
N GLY A 366 22.61 -20.09 22.56
CA GLY A 366 22.52 -21.55 22.48
C GLY A 366 23.57 -22.25 23.33
N SER A 367 23.97 -23.46 22.91
CA SER A 367 24.99 -24.25 23.60
C SER A 367 26.43 -23.83 23.28
N GLY A 368 26.62 -23.01 22.25
CA GLY A 368 27.94 -22.58 21.75
C GLY A 368 28.63 -21.57 22.66
N ALA A 369 27.90 -20.60 23.19
CA ALA A 369 28.44 -19.52 24.02
C ALA A 369 27.52 -19.16 25.19
N ASN A 370 28.01 -18.29 26.09
CA ASN A 370 27.18 -17.70 27.12
C ASN A 370 26.22 -16.67 26.49
N ALA A 371 25.12 -16.38 27.16
CA ALA A 371 24.23 -15.31 26.72
C ALA A 371 24.93 -13.94 26.72
N GLU A 372 24.41 -13.03 25.91
CA GLU A 372 24.90 -11.68 25.73
C GLU A 372 23.96 -10.68 26.41
N LYS A 373 24.51 -9.64 27.03
CA LYS A 373 23.78 -8.54 27.67
C LYS A 373 24.00 -7.25 26.88
N LEU A 374 22.92 -6.55 26.58
CA LEU A 374 22.93 -5.20 26.03
C LEU A 374 22.47 -4.22 27.11
N THR A 375 23.33 -3.25 27.40
CA THR A 375 23.04 -2.12 28.30
C THR A 375 23.22 -0.82 27.51
N ASN A 376 22.14 -0.05 27.37
CA ASN A 376 22.05 1.06 26.44
C ASN A 376 22.37 0.57 25.01
N VAL A 377 23.55 0.88 24.48
CA VAL A 377 24.02 0.44 23.14
C VAL A 377 25.31 -0.38 23.21
N THR A 378 25.72 -0.80 24.41
CA THR A 378 26.95 -1.55 24.64
C THR A 378 26.65 -3.00 24.97
N TRP A 379 27.25 -3.89 24.19
CA TRP A 379 27.17 -5.33 24.38
C TRP A 379 28.31 -5.86 25.25
N ALA A 380 27.99 -6.79 26.15
CA ALA A 380 28.95 -7.53 26.96
C ALA A 380 28.40 -8.93 27.29
N ASP A 381 29.29 -9.86 27.61
CA ASP A 381 28.90 -11.19 28.09
C ASP A 381 28.11 -11.05 29.42
N VAL A 382 27.14 -11.95 29.64
CA VAL A 382 26.45 -12.03 30.93
C VAL A 382 27.41 -12.37 32.07
N THR A 383 27.05 -11.96 33.28
CA THR A 383 27.82 -12.32 34.48
C THR A 383 27.53 -13.77 34.86
N GLY A 384 28.53 -14.64 34.76
CA GLY A 384 28.41 -16.09 34.98
C GLY A 384 28.65 -16.91 33.71
N ALA A 385 28.42 -18.22 33.76
CA ALA A 385 28.69 -19.12 32.63
C ALA A 385 27.41 -19.85 32.18
N TRP A 386 26.33 -19.09 32.02
CA TRP A 386 25.02 -19.64 31.73
C TRP A 386 24.67 -19.60 30.23
N LYS A 387 24.03 -20.68 29.77
CA LYS A 387 23.69 -20.93 28.37
C LYS A 387 22.19 -21.19 28.23
N ALA A 388 21.59 -20.62 27.19
CA ALA A 388 20.16 -20.73 26.92
C ALA A 388 19.92 -20.76 25.42
N ASP A 389 18.88 -21.47 24.98
CA ASP A 389 18.41 -21.41 23.60
C ASP A 389 17.39 -20.27 23.41
N HIS A 390 16.43 -20.13 24.34
CA HIS A 390 15.38 -19.11 24.28
C HIS A 390 15.11 -18.55 25.66
N LEU A 391 14.71 -17.28 25.74
CA LEU A 391 14.29 -16.60 26.96
C LEU A 391 12.85 -16.14 26.86
N SER A 392 12.20 -15.97 28.02
CA SER A 392 10.95 -15.23 28.15
C SER A 392 10.90 -14.59 29.53
N THR A 393 10.22 -13.45 29.64
CA THR A 393 9.71 -12.97 30.92
C THR A 393 8.61 -13.93 31.40
N PHE A 394 8.47 -14.09 32.71
CA PHE A 394 7.42 -14.89 33.30
C PHE A 394 6.93 -14.30 34.62
N GLN A 395 5.64 -13.98 34.68
CA GLN A 395 4.98 -13.48 35.88
C GLN A 395 4.57 -14.65 36.78
N LYS A 396 5.50 -15.12 37.62
CA LYS A 396 5.26 -16.19 38.59
C LYS A 396 4.55 -15.62 39.84
N GLY A 397 3.23 -15.52 39.77
CA GLY A 397 2.45 -14.89 40.84
C GLY A 397 2.68 -13.36 40.89
N VAL A 398 3.14 -12.84 42.03
CA VAL A 398 3.39 -11.38 42.20
C VAL A 398 4.81 -10.95 41.82
N THR A 399 5.74 -11.89 41.67
CA THR A 399 7.15 -11.58 41.38
C THR A 399 7.44 -11.88 39.90
N PRO A 400 7.85 -10.87 39.11
CA PRO A 400 8.33 -11.11 37.75
C PRO A 400 9.67 -11.87 37.81
N THR A 401 9.81 -12.87 36.94
CA THR A 401 11.01 -13.71 36.84
C THR A 401 11.40 -13.86 35.38
N VAL A 402 12.61 -14.37 35.13
CA VAL A 402 13.04 -14.77 33.78
C VAL A 402 13.08 -16.28 33.70
N VAL A 403 12.65 -16.81 32.57
CA VAL A 403 12.77 -18.23 32.26
C VAL A 403 13.66 -18.44 31.05
N ARG A 404 14.35 -19.58 31.01
CA ARG A 404 15.13 -20.01 29.86
C ARG A 404 14.77 -21.41 29.42
N VAL A 405 14.97 -21.69 28.14
CA VAL A 405 15.22 -23.05 27.66
C VAL A 405 16.69 -23.36 27.89
N ASN A 406 16.97 -24.40 28.67
CA ASN A 406 18.35 -24.80 28.96
C ASN A 406 19.02 -25.37 27.70
N ALA A 407 20.12 -24.77 27.26
CA ALA A 407 20.78 -25.18 26.01
C ALA A 407 21.40 -26.59 26.06
N SER A 408 21.64 -27.15 27.25
CA SER A 408 22.14 -28.52 27.42
C SER A 408 20.99 -29.54 27.51
N THR A 409 19.80 -29.09 27.90
CA THR A 409 18.58 -29.88 28.00
C THR A 409 17.43 -29.13 27.32
N GLN A 410 17.45 -29.06 25.99
CA GLN A 410 16.59 -28.19 25.16
C GLN A 410 15.07 -28.44 25.26
N HIS A 411 14.64 -29.36 26.11
CA HIS A 411 13.25 -29.69 26.44
C HIS A 411 12.85 -29.25 27.86
N GLN A 412 13.75 -28.57 28.57
CA GLN A 412 13.63 -28.15 29.97
C GLN A 412 13.59 -26.62 30.08
N ILE A 413 12.72 -26.13 30.96
CA ILE A 413 12.58 -24.72 31.29
C ILE A 413 13.11 -24.49 32.69
N ASP A 414 14.10 -23.62 32.85
CA ASP A 414 14.66 -23.20 34.15
C ASP A 414 14.22 -21.77 34.50
N PHE A 415 14.18 -21.46 35.80
CA PHE A 415 13.80 -20.15 36.34
C PHE A 415 14.99 -19.39 36.92
N ASN A 416 14.97 -18.07 36.79
CA ASN A 416 15.87 -17.14 37.45
C ASN A 416 15.05 -16.08 38.21
N GLU A 417 15.31 -15.96 39.51
CA GLU A 417 14.60 -15.07 40.44
C GLU A 417 15.46 -13.85 40.86
N ASP A 418 16.51 -13.53 40.11
CA ASP A 418 17.38 -12.38 40.36
C ASP A 418 16.60 -11.07 40.20
N THR A 419 16.78 -10.14 41.14
CA THR A 419 16.14 -8.81 41.13
C THR A 419 16.97 -7.73 40.41
N GLY A 420 18.15 -8.08 39.92
CA GLY A 420 19.10 -7.19 39.24
C GLY A 420 19.53 -7.76 37.89
N ASP A 421 20.81 -7.61 37.54
CA ASP A 421 21.34 -8.30 36.37
C ASP A 421 21.17 -9.83 36.50
N ILE A 422 20.76 -10.49 35.42
CA ILE A 422 20.57 -11.93 35.39
C ILE A 422 21.92 -12.66 35.47
N THR A 423 22.13 -13.40 36.55
CA THR A 423 23.34 -14.20 36.81
C THR A 423 23.10 -15.69 36.61
N ASP A 424 24.10 -16.54 36.91
CA ASP A 424 24.01 -18.00 36.78
C ASP A 424 23.32 -18.67 37.99
N THR A 425 22.13 -18.20 38.35
CA THR A 425 21.32 -18.63 39.52
C THR A 425 20.05 -19.36 39.08
N TRP A 426 20.19 -20.26 38.10
CA TRP A 426 19.06 -20.97 37.50
C TRP A 426 18.60 -22.16 38.34
N SER A 427 17.29 -22.29 38.59
CA SER A 427 16.74 -23.37 39.42
C SER A 427 15.33 -23.80 38.99
N GLY A 428 14.79 -24.82 39.65
CA GLY A 428 13.40 -25.26 39.47
C GLY A 428 13.09 -25.92 38.12
N GLY A 429 14.11 -26.31 37.35
CA GLY A 429 13.94 -26.74 35.97
C GLY A 429 13.10 -27.99 35.77
N GLN A 430 12.06 -27.93 34.93
CA GLN A 430 11.23 -29.09 34.55
C GLN A 430 11.02 -29.20 33.05
N LYS A 431 10.66 -30.41 32.60
CA LYS A 431 10.44 -30.73 31.18
C LYS A 431 9.08 -30.23 30.72
N ALA A 432 9.03 -29.66 29.52
CA ALA A 432 7.78 -29.41 28.81
C ALA A 432 7.40 -30.66 27.98
N GLY A 433 6.37 -31.39 28.40
CA GLY A 433 6.02 -32.69 27.85
C GLY A 433 7.11 -33.73 28.18
N ASP A 434 7.71 -34.32 27.14
CA ASP A 434 8.84 -35.24 27.29
C ASP A 434 10.12 -34.72 26.60
N SER A 435 11.17 -35.55 26.62
CA SER A 435 12.50 -35.20 26.11
C SER A 435 12.73 -35.57 24.63
N SER A 436 11.69 -35.93 23.87
CA SER A 436 11.85 -36.39 22.48
C SER A 436 12.03 -35.27 21.46
N THR A 437 11.56 -34.06 21.78
CA THR A 437 11.61 -32.86 20.93
C THR A 437 12.11 -31.66 21.71
N LYS A 438 12.70 -30.68 21.02
CA LYS A 438 13.17 -29.43 21.63
C LYS A 438 12.06 -28.39 21.72
N ILE A 439 12.27 -27.41 22.60
CA ILE A 439 11.52 -26.16 22.67
C ILE A 439 12.16 -25.19 21.69
N ASN A 440 11.37 -24.69 20.75
CA ASN A 440 11.79 -23.72 19.75
C ASN A 440 11.48 -22.28 20.16
N GLU A 441 10.50 -22.05 21.04
CA GLU A 441 10.23 -20.74 21.63
C GLU A 441 9.54 -20.83 23.00
N LEU A 442 9.64 -19.73 23.74
CA LEU A 442 8.86 -19.46 24.95
C LEU A 442 7.99 -18.22 24.70
N VAL A 443 6.73 -18.31 25.09
CA VAL A 443 5.77 -17.21 25.00
C VAL A 443 5.01 -17.13 26.32
N GLU A 444 4.86 -15.93 26.86
CA GLU A 444 4.07 -15.68 28.07
C GLU A 444 2.81 -14.88 27.72
N ALA A 445 1.69 -15.24 28.35
CA ALA A 445 0.45 -14.46 28.30
C ALA A 445 -0.34 -14.61 29.60
N GLN A 446 -0.78 -13.49 30.17
CA GLN A 446 -1.63 -13.42 31.37
C GLN A 446 -1.08 -14.19 32.59
N GLY A 447 0.24 -14.22 32.76
CA GLY A 447 0.91 -14.94 33.84
C GLY A 447 1.01 -16.44 33.62
N GLU A 448 0.72 -16.93 32.41
CA GLU A 448 0.93 -18.32 32.01
C GLU A 448 2.06 -18.42 30.99
N LEU A 449 2.95 -19.39 31.20
CA LEU A 449 4.05 -19.66 30.28
C LEU A 449 3.65 -20.75 29.30
N PHE A 450 4.04 -20.58 28.04
CA PHE A 450 3.83 -21.55 26.99
C PHE A 450 5.16 -21.92 26.34
N ALA A 451 5.38 -23.23 26.23
CA ALA A 451 6.52 -23.81 25.53
C ALA A 451 6.09 -24.23 24.13
N CYS A 452 6.61 -23.52 23.12
CA CYS A 452 6.39 -23.83 21.71
C CYS A 452 7.43 -24.88 21.29
N LYS A 453 7.02 -26.15 21.19
CA LYS A 453 7.91 -27.26 20.82
C LYS A 453 7.73 -27.67 19.35
N GLU A 454 8.63 -28.50 18.85
CA GLU A 454 8.52 -29.06 17.49
C GLU A 454 7.26 -29.92 17.29
N ASP A 455 6.70 -30.47 18.36
CA ASP A 455 5.56 -31.38 18.34
C ASP A 455 4.23 -30.74 18.74
N ASN A 456 4.22 -29.76 19.64
CA ASN A 456 2.98 -29.12 20.11
C ASN A 456 3.26 -27.80 20.86
N LEU A 457 2.19 -27.07 21.16
CA LEU A 457 2.19 -26.02 22.17
C LEU A 457 1.88 -26.64 23.54
N TYR A 458 2.74 -26.40 24.52
CA TYR A 458 2.54 -26.87 25.89
C TYR A 458 2.27 -25.68 26.81
N LYS A 459 1.18 -25.75 27.57
CA LYS A 459 1.01 -24.86 28.72
C LYS A 459 1.92 -25.35 29.84
N PHE A 460 2.64 -24.42 30.44
CA PHE A 460 3.58 -24.66 31.54
C PHE A 460 3.09 -23.90 32.76
N GLY A 461 2.68 -24.66 33.78
CA GLY A 461 2.11 -24.11 35.00
C GLY A 461 3.16 -23.60 35.98
N VAL A 462 2.68 -22.89 37.01
CA VAL A 462 3.52 -22.32 38.07
C VAL A 462 4.11 -23.39 39.00
N GLU A 463 3.49 -24.58 39.08
CA GLU A 463 4.01 -25.74 39.83
C GLU A 463 4.85 -26.65 38.92
N ALA A 464 5.20 -26.16 37.72
CA ALA A 464 6.03 -26.82 36.72
C ALA A 464 5.41 -28.10 36.12
N GLU A 465 4.09 -28.18 36.14
CA GLU A 465 3.28 -29.10 35.34
C GLU A 465 3.21 -28.64 33.88
N SER A 466 3.24 -29.60 32.93
CA SER A 466 3.13 -29.29 31.51
C SER A 466 2.15 -30.21 30.79
N PHE A 467 1.32 -29.63 29.92
CA PHE A 467 0.36 -30.39 29.13
C PHE A 467 0.14 -29.78 27.74
N PRO A 468 -0.07 -30.60 26.70
CA PRO A 468 -0.31 -30.11 25.35
C PRO A 468 -1.68 -29.44 25.28
N VAL A 469 -1.75 -28.26 24.66
CA VAL A 469 -3.00 -27.49 24.55
C VAL A 469 -3.65 -27.52 23.17
N ILE A 470 -2.96 -28.04 22.16
CA ILE A 470 -3.53 -28.26 20.83
C ILE A 470 -3.78 -29.77 20.64
N PRO A 471 -5.02 -30.25 20.85
CA PRO A 471 -5.30 -31.70 20.90
C PRO A 471 -5.18 -32.41 19.54
N PHE A 472 -5.16 -31.65 18.44
CA PHE A 472 -5.19 -32.20 17.07
C PHE A 472 -3.82 -32.31 16.41
N ILE A 473 -2.78 -31.71 16.99
CA ILE A 473 -1.40 -31.90 16.52
C ILE A 473 -0.88 -33.18 17.16
N GLN A 474 -0.91 -34.28 16.39
CA GLN A 474 -0.36 -35.56 16.78
C GLN A 474 1.18 -35.54 16.67
N ARG A 475 1.86 -36.39 17.45
CA ARG A 475 3.33 -36.60 17.40
C ARG A 475 3.88 -36.98 16.02
N GLY A 476 3.05 -37.34 15.04
CA GLY A 476 3.47 -37.60 13.66
C GLY A 476 3.77 -36.35 12.81
N LYS A 477 3.50 -35.14 13.33
CA LYS A 477 3.72 -33.86 12.61
C LYS A 477 4.88 -33.03 13.18
N ILE A 478 5.86 -33.70 13.79
CA ILE A 478 7.10 -33.07 14.29
C ILE A 478 7.82 -32.39 13.13
N ASP A 479 8.18 -31.12 13.31
CA ASP A 479 8.92 -30.35 12.33
C ASP A 479 9.80 -29.32 13.06
N ALA A 480 11.06 -29.20 12.63
CA ALA A 480 12.08 -28.42 13.34
C ALA A 480 11.80 -26.92 13.41
N ASP A 481 10.88 -26.43 12.58
CA ASP A 481 10.47 -25.02 12.53
C ASP A 481 9.12 -24.77 13.21
N ASN A 482 8.47 -25.80 13.74
CA ASN A 482 7.22 -25.60 14.49
C ASN A 482 7.49 -24.78 15.76
N GLY A 483 6.60 -23.84 16.06
CA GLY A 483 6.69 -22.99 17.23
C GLY A 483 7.58 -21.76 17.08
N LYS A 484 8.47 -21.70 16.07
CA LYS A 484 9.28 -20.51 15.78
C LYS A 484 8.39 -19.35 15.35
N GLY A 485 8.71 -18.15 15.81
CA GLY A 485 7.97 -16.92 15.55
C GLY A 485 6.55 -16.89 16.10
N SER A 486 6.28 -17.67 17.15
CA SER A 486 4.98 -17.65 17.83
C SER A 486 4.88 -16.43 18.74
N PHE A 487 3.67 -15.92 18.95
CA PHE A 487 3.47 -14.71 19.74
C PHE A 487 2.18 -14.75 20.55
N ALA A 488 2.11 -13.90 21.57
CA ALA A 488 0.92 -13.70 22.39
C ALA A 488 0.15 -12.47 21.92
N PHE A 489 -1.17 -12.51 22.08
CA PHE A 489 -2.07 -11.38 21.88
C PHE A 489 -3.19 -11.44 22.91
N GLY A 490 -3.16 -10.57 23.93
CA GLY A 490 -4.13 -10.59 25.02
C GLY A 490 -4.14 -11.92 25.78
N ASP A 491 -5.27 -12.64 25.77
CA ASP A 491 -5.47 -13.96 26.39
C ASP A 491 -5.21 -15.14 25.43
N GLU A 492 -4.49 -14.90 24.34
CA GLU A 492 -4.30 -15.85 23.26
C GLU A 492 -2.83 -16.06 22.89
N ILE A 493 -2.53 -17.29 22.51
CA ILE A 493 -1.23 -17.69 21.95
C ILE A 493 -1.45 -18.11 20.50
N VAL A 494 -0.69 -17.47 19.62
CA VAL A 494 -0.63 -17.80 18.20
C VAL A 494 0.58 -18.68 17.95
N TYR A 495 0.33 -19.96 17.70
CA TYR A 495 1.34 -20.98 17.46
C TYR A 495 1.52 -21.24 15.97
N MET A 496 2.74 -21.01 15.49
CA MET A 496 3.16 -21.23 14.10
C MET A 496 3.49 -22.71 13.89
N SER A 497 2.88 -23.35 12.89
CA SER A 497 3.15 -24.76 12.61
C SER A 497 3.16 -25.07 11.12
N LYS A 498 3.76 -26.20 10.76
CA LYS A 498 3.68 -26.74 9.40
C LYS A 498 2.22 -26.95 9.00
N GLY A 499 1.76 -26.05 8.12
CA GLY A 499 0.46 -26.10 7.45
C GLY A 499 -0.69 -25.38 8.14
N ASN A 500 -0.54 -24.88 9.37
CA ASN A 500 -1.61 -24.13 10.06
C ASN A 500 -1.05 -23.07 11.01
N LEU A 501 -1.76 -21.93 11.09
CA LEU A 501 -1.66 -20.98 12.19
C LEU A 501 -2.70 -21.36 13.25
N TRP A 502 -2.27 -21.66 14.47
CA TRP A 502 -3.18 -22.05 15.56
C TRP A 502 -3.33 -20.94 16.58
N ARG A 503 -4.56 -20.66 17.01
CA ARG A 503 -4.83 -19.80 18.16
C ARG A 503 -5.34 -20.63 19.31
N TYR A 504 -4.55 -20.71 20.38
CA TYR A 504 -5.00 -21.18 21.68
C TYR A 504 -5.47 -19.99 22.52
N ARG A 505 -6.70 -20.06 23.03
CA ARG A 505 -7.22 -19.07 23.98
C ARG A 505 -7.26 -19.67 25.37
N ILE A 506 -6.70 -18.95 26.34
CA ILE A 506 -6.63 -19.40 27.74
C ILE A 506 -8.04 -19.70 28.24
N GLY A 507 -8.25 -20.94 28.69
CA GLY A 507 -9.55 -21.43 29.17
C GLY A 507 -10.62 -21.71 28.10
N ARG A 508 -10.37 -21.48 26.80
CA ARG A 508 -11.35 -21.71 25.71
C ARG A 508 -10.89 -22.64 24.58
N GLY A 509 -9.63 -23.08 24.58
CA GLY A 509 -9.11 -24.10 23.67
C GLY A 509 -8.48 -23.58 22.38
N ALA A 510 -8.09 -24.48 21.48
CA ALA A 510 -7.35 -24.18 20.25
C ALA A 510 -8.23 -24.28 18.99
N LEU A 511 -8.05 -23.34 18.06
CA LEU A 511 -8.64 -23.36 16.70
C LEU A 511 -7.59 -22.99 15.65
N PRO A 512 -7.65 -23.56 14.44
CA PRO A 512 -6.83 -23.10 13.33
C PRO A 512 -7.43 -21.80 12.74
N LEU A 513 -6.58 -20.80 12.50
CA LEU A 513 -6.95 -19.48 11.97
C LEU A 513 -6.19 -19.08 10.69
N GLY A 514 -5.27 -19.93 10.22
CA GLY A 514 -4.41 -19.61 9.09
C GLY A 514 -5.17 -19.49 7.77
N LEU A 515 -4.52 -18.89 6.76
CA LEU A 515 -5.08 -18.73 5.41
C LEU A 515 -5.49 -20.06 4.78
N ASN A 516 -4.85 -21.16 5.17
CA ASN A 516 -5.18 -22.52 4.76
C ASN A 516 -6.62 -22.94 5.17
N THR A 517 -7.22 -22.28 6.16
CA THR A 517 -8.62 -22.49 6.58
C THR A 517 -9.63 -21.74 5.71
N ILE A 518 -9.18 -20.95 4.73
CA ILE A 518 -10.06 -20.23 3.80
C ILE A 518 -10.37 -21.13 2.60
N HIS A 519 -11.66 -21.44 2.41
CA HIS A 519 -12.10 -22.51 1.50
C HIS A 519 -12.35 -22.04 0.06
N SER A 520 -12.41 -20.73 -0.16
CA SER A 520 -12.79 -20.10 -1.43
C SER A 520 -11.66 -20.00 -2.47
N TRP A 521 -10.44 -20.35 -2.10
CA TRP A 521 -9.28 -20.17 -2.97
C TRP A 521 -9.19 -21.30 -4.00
N ARG A 522 -9.07 -20.90 -5.27
CA ARG A 522 -8.77 -21.79 -6.39
C ARG A 522 -7.49 -21.31 -7.06
N LYS A 523 -6.42 -22.11 -6.97
CA LYS A 523 -5.18 -21.88 -7.71
C LYS A 523 -5.45 -21.96 -9.22
N ILE A 524 -4.81 -21.10 -10.00
CA ILE A 524 -4.63 -21.30 -11.43
C ILE A 524 -3.15 -21.56 -11.63
N ASP A 525 -2.82 -22.78 -12.05
CA ASP A 525 -1.44 -23.24 -12.18
C ASP A 525 -0.64 -22.30 -13.09
N ASP A 526 0.60 -22.05 -12.70
CA ASP A 526 1.59 -21.20 -13.38
C ASP A 526 1.25 -19.69 -13.50
N ILE A 527 0.20 -19.20 -12.81
CA ILE A 527 -0.29 -17.81 -13.01
C ILE A 527 -0.65 -17.10 -11.72
N ILE A 528 -1.34 -17.78 -10.79
CA ILE A 528 -1.74 -17.19 -9.51
C ILE A 528 -1.18 -18.07 -8.40
N ASP A 529 0.00 -17.72 -7.92
CA ASP A 529 0.55 -18.29 -6.70
C ASP A 529 -0.12 -17.65 -5.50
N THR A 530 -0.82 -18.48 -4.75
CA THR A 530 -1.62 -18.05 -3.62
C THR A 530 -0.90 -18.39 -2.31
N PRO A 531 -0.94 -17.52 -1.28
CA PRO A 531 -0.35 -17.82 0.04
C PRO A 531 -0.91 -19.05 0.79
N LYS A 532 -1.87 -19.82 0.24
CA LYS A 532 -2.73 -20.75 1.00
C LYS A 532 -1.94 -21.89 1.57
N ASP A 533 -1.09 -22.43 0.72
CA ASP A 533 -0.30 -23.62 0.96
C ASP A 533 1.06 -23.26 1.57
N GLY A 534 1.34 -21.96 1.70
CA GLY A 534 2.51 -21.45 2.36
C GLY A 534 2.49 -21.72 3.87
N ARG A 535 3.69 -21.71 4.45
CA ARG A 535 3.93 -21.99 5.86
C ARG A 535 3.90 -20.68 6.68
N PRO A 536 3.06 -20.56 7.72
CA PRO A 536 3.20 -19.50 8.71
C PRO A 536 4.56 -19.63 9.41
N ALA A 537 5.37 -18.56 9.38
CA ALA A 537 6.77 -18.62 9.79
C ALA A 537 7.12 -17.71 10.97
N PHE A 538 6.58 -16.50 11.02
CA PHE A 538 6.84 -15.55 12.10
C PHE A 538 5.72 -14.52 12.22
N GLY A 539 5.39 -14.09 13.43
CA GLY A 539 4.35 -13.10 13.67
C GLY A 539 4.62 -12.16 14.84
N VAL A 540 4.05 -10.96 14.74
CA VAL A 540 4.07 -9.90 15.75
C VAL A 540 2.72 -9.17 15.75
N HIS A 541 2.50 -8.31 16.73
CA HIS A 541 1.30 -7.48 16.79
C HIS A 541 1.67 -6.05 17.20
N VAL A 542 0.82 -5.11 16.79
CA VAL A 542 0.87 -3.70 17.19
C VAL A 542 -0.56 -3.18 17.22
N GLY A 543 -0.93 -2.55 18.33
CA GLY A 543 -2.33 -2.21 18.59
C GLY A 543 -3.23 -3.46 18.50
N GLU A 544 -4.24 -3.40 17.64
CA GLU A 544 -5.15 -4.52 17.37
C GLU A 544 -4.75 -5.38 16.15
N TYR A 545 -3.73 -4.97 15.40
CA TYR A 545 -3.32 -5.61 14.15
C TYR A 545 -2.21 -6.62 14.39
N TRP A 546 -2.29 -7.71 13.65
CA TRP A 546 -1.32 -8.79 13.64
C TRP A 546 -0.60 -8.76 12.30
N TYR A 547 0.72 -8.85 12.33
CA TYR A 547 1.54 -9.01 11.13
C TYR A 547 2.21 -10.36 11.19
N TYR A 548 2.06 -11.17 10.14
CA TYR A 548 2.75 -12.45 10.07
C TYR A 548 3.14 -12.82 8.65
N LEU A 549 4.20 -13.62 8.57
CA LEU A 549 4.76 -14.11 7.31
C LEU A 549 4.20 -15.48 6.97
N VAL A 550 3.86 -15.66 5.70
CA VAL A 550 3.53 -16.95 5.11
C VAL A 550 4.55 -17.26 4.01
N ASN A 551 5.42 -18.23 4.26
CA ASN A 551 6.54 -18.57 3.39
C ASN A 551 6.12 -19.62 2.35
N ASP A 552 6.42 -19.34 1.09
CA ASP A 552 6.22 -20.26 -0.03
C ASP A 552 7.50 -20.28 -0.89
N GLY A 553 8.24 -21.39 -0.84
CA GLY A 553 9.51 -21.53 -1.55
C GLY A 553 10.55 -20.46 -1.15
N GLN A 554 10.86 -19.54 -2.06
CA GLN A 554 11.81 -18.43 -1.85
C GLN A 554 11.11 -17.07 -1.70
N GLU A 555 9.80 -17.07 -1.50
CA GLU A 555 8.99 -15.88 -1.26
C GLU A 555 8.31 -15.96 0.12
N SER A 556 7.97 -14.80 0.66
CA SER A 556 7.15 -14.62 1.84
C SER A 556 6.02 -13.66 1.51
N HIS A 557 4.81 -14.00 1.92
CA HIS A 557 3.66 -13.10 1.90
C HIS A 557 3.53 -12.45 3.26
N LEU A 558 3.60 -11.12 3.31
CA LEU A 558 3.31 -10.35 4.51
C LEU A 558 1.80 -10.20 4.63
N ILE A 559 1.24 -10.70 5.72
CA ILE A 559 -0.19 -10.66 6.00
C ILE A 559 -0.44 -9.71 7.17
N GLN A 560 -1.35 -8.76 6.97
CA GLN A 560 -1.97 -8.00 8.04
C GLN A 560 -3.29 -8.66 8.43
N ALA A 561 -3.54 -8.90 9.70
CA ALA A 561 -4.79 -9.44 10.20
C ALA A 561 -5.32 -8.65 11.39
N ARG A 562 -6.64 -8.66 11.59
CA ARG A 562 -7.27 -8.16 12.83
C ARG A 562 -8.49 -9.02 13.16
N LYS A 563 -8.93 -8.96 14.41
CA LYS A 563 -10.22 -9.56 14.79
C LYS A 563 -11.38 -8.76 14.22
N ARG A 564 -12.51 -9.44 13.98
CA ARG A 564 -13.76 -8.77 13.60
C ARG A 564 -14.25 -7.84 14.71
N ARG A 565 -14.67 -6.64 14.32
CA ARG A 565 -15.27 -5.59 15.13
C ARG A 565 -16.79 -5.67 15.05
N GLU A 566 -17.48 -4.96 15.95
CA GLU A 566 -18.92 -4.79 15.84
C GLU A 566 -19.28 -4.07 14.53
N GLY A 567 -20.21 -4.62 13.76
CA GLY A 567 -20.58 -4.11 12.44
C GLY A 567 -19.84 -4.74 11.25
N ASP A 568 -18.78 -5.52 11.49
CA ASP A 568 -18.18 -6.34 10.42
C ASP A 568 -19.15 -7.46 10.00
N PRO A 569 -19.22 -7.82 8.71
CA PRO A 569 -20.04 -8.94 8.26
C PRO A 569 -19.63 -10.26 8.91
N GLY A 570 -20.52 -11.26 8.90
CA GLY A 570 -20.22 -12.57 9.49
C GLY A 570 -19.26 -13.39 8.62
N GLY A 571 -18.18 -13.90 9.20
CA GLY A 571 -17.18 -14.73 8.50
C GLY A 571 -16.16 -15.36 9.44
N HIS A 572 -14.95 -15.62 8.93
CA HIS A 572 -13.80 -16.11 9.72
C HIS A 572 -13.46 -15.18 10.89
N GLU A 573 -12.88 -15.71 11.98
CA GLU A 573 -12.58 -14.92 13.19
C GLU A 573 -11.65 -13.73 12.92
N LEU A 574 -10.71 -13.91 11.99
CA LEU A 574 -9.80 -12.87 11.51
C LEU A 574 -10.22 -12.34 10.14
N ILE A 575 -10.09 -11.03 9.97
CA ILE A 575 -10.05 -10.32 8.69
C ILE A 575 -8.57 -10.22 8.32
N GLN A 576 -8.18 -10.80 7.18
CA GLN A 576 -6.78 -11.01 6.80
C GLN A 576 -6.51 -10.45 5.40
N HIS A 577 -5.46 -9.66 5.25
CA HIS A 577 -5.08 -8.95 4.03
C HIS A 577 -3.64 -9.31 3.64
N SER A 578 -3.43 -9.76 2.40
CA SER A 578 -2.07 -9.89 1.86
C SER A 578 -1.60 -8.52 1.41
N VAL A 579 -0.45 -8.09 1.94
CA VAL A 579 0.05 -6.73 1.77
C VAL A 579 1.15 -6.72 0.72
N LEU A 580 2.18 -7.54 0.92
CA LEU A 580 3.36 -7.63 0.05
C LEU A 580 3.69 -9.10 -0.24
N THR A 581 4.25 -9.33 -1.42
CA THR A 581 5.11 -10.50 -1.69
C THR A 581 6.54 -10.01 -1.70
N ILE A 582 7.36 -10.58 -0.82
CA ILE A 582 8.77 -10.23 -0.64
C ILE A 582 9.62 -11.49 -0.74
N PRO A 583 10.94 -11.37 -1.00
CA PRO A 583 11.89 -12.44 -0.79
C PRO A 583 11.73 -13.11 0.58
N LEU A 584 12.01 -14.42 0.62
CA LEU A 584 11.90 -15.26 1.81
C LEU A 584 12.44 -14.53 3.04
N SER A 585 11.62 -14.45 4.07
CA SER A 585 11.88 -13.72 5.32
C SER A 585 11.49 -14.59 6.51
N ASN A 586 12.24 -14.47 7.61
CA ASN A 586 12.08 -15.34 8.80
C ASN A 586 12.16 -14.59 10.14
N ALA A 587 11.95 -13.27 10.14
CA ALA A 587 11.67 -12.54 11.38
C ALA A 587 10.84 -11.29 11.12
N LEU A 588 10.08 -10.91 12.14
CA LEU A 588 9.38 -9.64 12.23
C LEU A 588 9.65 -9.00 13.59
N GLY A 589 9.54 -7.69 13.64
CA GLY A 589 9.48 -6.93 14.88
C GLY A 589 8.92 -5.54 14.64
N VAL A 590 8.41 -4.91 15.69
CA VAL A 590 7.88 -3.54 15.64
C VAL A 590 8.64 -2.72 16.67
N ASP A 591 9.14 -1.57 16.25
CA ASP A 591 9.83 -0.64 17.15
C ASP A 591 8.87 0.31 17.87
N SER A 592 9.42 1.11 18.79
CA SER A 592 8.68 2.12 19.54
C SER A 592 8.09 3.25 18.68
N LYS A 593 8.47 3.35 17.40
CA LYS A 593 7.98 4.35 16.44
C LYS A 593 6.91 3.79 15.48
N ASN A 594 6.34 2.62 15.78
CA ASN A 594 5.36 1.92 14.93
C ASN A 594 5.91 1.60 13.52
N GLN A 595 7.16 1.16 13.45
CA GLN A 595 7.77 0.72 12.20
C GLN A 595 7.91 -0.80 12.22
N LEU A 596 7.35 -1.47 11.22
CA LEU A 596 7.44 -2.91 11.05
C LEU A 596 8.73 -3.29 10.34
N TRP A 597 9.61 -3.95 11.07
CA TRP A 597 10.87 -4.46 10.57
C TRP A 597 10.72 -5.91 10.12
N VAL A 598 11.32 -6.24 8.98
CA VAL A 598 11.30 -7.58 8.39
C VAL A 598 12.72 -8.02 8.07
N LYS A 599 13.10 -9.21 8.55
CA LYS A 599 14.41 -9.80 8.28
C LYS A 599 14.33 -10.83 7.16
N GLY A 600 15.05 -10.55 6.09
CA GLY A 600 15.26 -11.44 4.96
C GLY A 600 16.07 -12.68 5.32
N ALA A 601 15.72 -13.77 4.66
CA ALA A 601 16.23 -15.12 4.86
C ALA A 601 16.34 -15.90 3.53
N SER A 602 16.36 -15.18 2.40
CA SER A 602 16.54 -15.77 1.07
C SER A 602 17.81 -16.60 1.00
N THR A 603 17.75 -17.73 0.28
CA THR A 603 18.94 -18.53 -0.02
C THR A 603 19.86 -17.81 -1.01
N ASP A 604 19.32 -16.88 -1.80
CA ASP A 604 20.09 -15.95 -2.63
C ASP A 604 20.51 -14.73 -1.79
N GLU A 605 21.81 -14.58 -1.56
CA GLU A 605 22.40 -13.51 -0.76
C GLU A 605 22.22 -12.12 -1.38
N THR A 606 22.00 -12.04 -2.70
CA THR A 606 21.88 -10.75 -3.41
C THR A 606 20.55 -10.05 -3.14
N VAL A 607 19.54 -10.79 -2.70
CA VAL A 607 18.20 -10.31 -2.37
C VAL A 607 17.86 -10.48 -0.87
N ARG A 608 18.85 -10.88 -0.07
CA ARG A 608 18.72 -10.99 1.40
C ARG A 608 18.90 -9.61 2.01
N ASP A 609 17.91 -9.15 2.75
CA ASP A 609 17.83 -7.76 3.19
C ASP A 609 17.10 -7.58 4.52
N ILE A 610 17.21 -6.38 5.09
CA ILE A 610 16.26 -5.89 6.09
C ILE A 610 15.30 -4.93 5.40
N ARG A 611 14.01 -5.04 5.71
CA ARG A 611 12.97 -4.12 5.25
C ARG A 611 12.29 -3.44 6.41
N ILE A 612 11.79 -2.24 6.15
CA ILE A 612 11.00 -1.48 7.11
C ILE A 612 9.77 -0.87 6.45
N ILE A 613 8.63 -0.99 7.10
CA ILE A 613 7.35 -0.42 6.69
C ILE A 613 6.86 0.46 7.82
N GLU A 614 6.57 1.72 7.53
CA GLU A 614 5.93 2.60 8.52
C GLU A 614 4.45 2.28 8.65
N LEU A 615 3.98 2.20 9.89
CA LEU A 615 2.58 1.97 10.22
C LEU A 615 1.96 3.25 10.77
N ALA A 616 0.63 3.34 10.69
CA ALA A 616 -0.13 4.37 11.36
C ALA A 616 -0.02 4.23 12.89
N GLU A 617 -0.44 5.28 13.62
CA GLU A 617 -0.39 5.30 15.09
C GLU A 617 -1.17 4.15 15.75
N ASP A 618 -2.26 3.71 15.11
CA ASP A 618 -3.08 2.58 15.56
C ASP A 618 -2.47 1.20 15.22
N GLY A 619 -1.31 1.19 14.54
CA GLY A 619 -0.64 0.00 14.06
C GLY A 619 -1.19 -0.55 12.75
N SER A 620 -2.07 0.17 12.04
CA SER A 620 -2.57 -0.22 10.72
C SER A 620 -1.63 0.22 9.59
N LEU A 621 -1.92 -0.23 8.37
CA LEU A 621 -1.28 0.28 7.16
C LEU A 621 -1.93 1.57 6.63
N ASP A 622 -2.88 2.17 7.35
CA ASP A 622 -3.66 3.33 6.91
C ASP A 622 -2.91 4.66 7.07
N VAL A 623 -1.71 4.74 6.50
CA VAL A 623 -0.92 5.98 6.43
C VAL A 623 -1.43 6.90 5.32
N GLN A 624 -1.43 8.22 5.53
CA GLN A 624 -2.01 9.16 4.57
C GLN A 624 -1.21 9.23 3.26
N ASN A 625 0.13 9.25 3.34
CA ASN A 625 1.01 9.29 2.17
C ASN A 625 1.94 8.06 2.18
N ARG A 626 3.03 8.08 1.40
CA ARG A 626 4.03 6.99 1.36
C ARG A 626 3.43 5.71 0.78
N ARG A 627 2.76 5.78 -0.36
CA ARG A 627 2.07 4.62 -0.96
C ARG A 627 2.82 4.07 -2.18
N GLY A 628 2.97 2.75 -2.23
CA GLY A 628 3.58 2.04 -3.36
C GLY A 628 5.11 2.10 -3.41
N GLN A 629 5.70 1.29 -4.28
CA GLN A 629 7.12 1.35 -4.60
C GLN A 629 7.32 2.13 -5.90
N ALA A 630 8.47 2.76 -6.10
CA ALA A 630 8.83 3.30 -7.40
C ALA A 630 9.34 2.16 -8.30
N ASP A 631 9.13 2.30 -9.62
CA ASP A 631 9.54 1.32 -10.63
C ASP A 631 9.02 -0.11 -10.35
N ALA A 632 7.74 -0.20 -9.97
CA ALA A 632 7.14 -1.46 -9.52
C ALA A 632 5.73 -1.68 -10.09
N ASP A 633 5.41 -2.96 -10.27
CA ASP A 633 4.06 -3.42 -10.55
C ASP A 633 3.36 -3.85 -9.26
N HIS A 634 2.14 -3.38 -9.09
CA HIS A 634 1.26 -3.69 -7.96
C HIS A 634 -0.02 -4.34 -8.46
N ASP A 635 -0.27 -5.58 -8.03
CA ASP A 635 -1.33 -6.41 -8.57
C ASP A 635 -2.37 -6.77 -7.51
N ILE A 636 -3.64 -6.77 -7.92
CA ILE A 636 -4.72 -7.32 -7.11
C ILE A 636 -5.63 -8.19 -7.98
N TRP A 637 -5.90 -9.39 -7.46
CA TRP A 637 -6.77 -10.39 -8.08
C TRP A 637 -8.06 -10.46 -7.29
N PHE A 638 -9.18 -10.37 -8.01
CA PHE A 638 -10.51 -10.50 -7.42
C PHE A 638 -10.95 -11.96 -7.42
N ASP A 639 -12.09 -12.22 -6.81
CA ASP A 639 -12.71 -13.53 -6.82
C ASP A 639 -13.25 -13.89 -8.22
N GLU A 640 -13.41 -15.19 -8.49
CA GLU A 640 -14.05 -15.65 -9.73
C GLU A 640 -15.56 -15.43 -9.63
N ARG A 641 -16.12 -14.74 -10.63
CA ARG A 641 -17.56 -14.52 -10.76
C ARG A 641 -18.14 -15.39 -11.85
N ASN A 642 -19.23 -16.07 -11.50
CA ASN A 642 -20.16 -16.65 -12.47
C ASN A 642 -21.43 -15.80 -12.51
N PRO A 643 -21.61 -14.97 -13.55
CA PRO A 643 -22.72 -14.03 -13.59
C PRO A 643 -24.08 -14.65 -13.89
N GLY A 644 -24.12 -15.86 -14.46
CA GLY A 644 -25.33 -16.58 -14.83
C GLY A 644 -25.50 -17.90 -14.09
N ARG A 645 -26.07 -18.89 -14.79
CA ARG A 645 -25.91 -20.32 -14.43
C ARG A 645 -24.54 -20.79 -14.92
N PRO A 646 -23.99 -21.89 -14.37
CA PRO A 646 -22.70 -22.44 -14.81
C PRO A 646 -22.53 -22.63 -16.32
N GLN A 647 -23.63 -22.83 -17.05
CA GLN A 647 -23.65 -23.05 -18.51
C GLN A 647 -23.96 -21.81 -19.35
N ASP A 648 -24.27 -20.66 -18.74
CA ASP A 648 -24.71 -19.47 -19.49
C ASP A 648 -23.50 -18.62 -19.89
N LYS A 649 -23.28 -18.48 -21.21
CA LYS A 649 -22.26 -17.58 -21.76
C LYS A 649 -22.77 -16.14 -21.74
N VAL A 650 -21.97 -15.23 -21.19
CA VAL A 650 -22.25 -13.78 -21.17
C VAL A 650 -21.26 -13.01 -22.04
N GLN A 651 -21.64 -11.78 -22.41
CA GLN A 651 -20.77 -10.84 -23.11
C GLN A 651 -20.33 -9.72 -22.16
N ILE A 652 -19.03 -9.44 -22.08
CA ILE A 652 -18.46 -8.32 -21.35
C ILE A 652 -18.63 -7.06 -22.20
N ARG A 653 -19.15 -5.99 -21.61
CA ARG A 653 -19.47 -4.74 -22.32
C ARG A 653 -18.52 -3.61 -21.98
N HIS A 654 -18.19 -3.48 -20.70
CA HIS A 654 -17.26 -2.47 -20.23
C HIS A 654 -16.68 -2.85 -18.88
N MET A 655 -15.53 -2.24 -18.56
CA MET A 655 -15.04 -2.12 -17.21
C MET A 655 -14.99 -0.63 -16.86
N THR A 656 -15.61 -0.28 -15.74
CA THR A 656 -15.59 1.09 -15.20
C THR A 656 -14.77 1.08 -13.92
N VAL A 657 -13.93 2.10 -13.75
CA VAL A 657 -13.18 2.33 -12.51
C VAL A 657 -13.36 3.77 -12.07
N GLU A 658 -13.40 3.99 -10.77
CA GLU A 658 -13.39 5.32 -10.16
C GLU A 658 -12.11 5.48 -9.34
N LEU A 659 -11.32 6.49 -9.70
CA LEU A 659 -10.00 6.75 -9.16
C LEU A 659 -9.97 8.09 -8.41
N GLU A 660 -9.27 8.12 -7.29
CA GLU A 660 -9.02 9.33 -6.49
C GLU A 660 -7.53 9.40 -6.10
N GLY A 661 -7.08 10.58 -5.68
CA GLY A 661 -5.71 10.82 -5.26
C GLY A 661 -4.77 11.08 -6.43
N ASP A 662 -3.50 10.72 -6.25
CA ASP A 662 -2.42 11.15 -7.14
C ASP A 662 -2.25 10.19 -8.32
N TRP A 663 -2.87 10.54 -9.44
CA TRP A 663 -2.74 9.81 -10.71
C TRP A 663 -2.13 10.71 -11.78
N ASP A 664 -0.99 10.31 -12.33
CA ASP A 664 -0.31 11.04 -13.39
C ASP A 664 0.46 10.11 -14.35
N SER A 665 1.36 10.66 -15.17
CA SER A 665 2.17 9.88 -16.10
C SER A 665 3.16 8.90 -15.43
N THR A 666 3.41 9.04 -14.13
CA THR A 666 4.27 8.15 -13.34
C THR A 666 3.49 7.00 -12.68
N THR A 667 2.16 7.06 -12.68
CA THR A 667 1.25 6.07 -12.06
C THR A 667 0.14 5.68 -13.03
N SER A 668 0.17 4.44 -13.52
CA SER A 668 -0.82 3.97 -14.49
C SER A 668 -1.58 2.74 -14.00
N LEU A 669 -2.89 2.71 -14.21
CA LEU A 669 -3.74 1.54 -13.92
C LEU A 669 -4.17 0.84 -15.20
N GLN A 670 -3.84 -0.44 -15.34
CA GLN A 670 -4.33 -1.29 -16.39
C GLN A 670 -5.46 -2.20 -15.88
N LEU A 671 -6.63 -2.08 -16.50
CA LEU A 671 -7.75 -2.99 -16.27
C LEU A 671 -7.52 -4.30 -17.03
N LYS A 672 -7.62 -5.43 -16.34
CA LYS A 672 -7.37 -6.77 -16.89
C LYS A 672 -8.48 -7.75 -16.47
N LEU A 673 -8.73 -8.75 -17.31
CA LEU A 673 -9.75 -9.76 -17.06
C LEU A 673 -9.25 -11.15 -17.45
N TYR A 674 -9.27 -12.09 -16.51
CA TYR A 674 -9.20 -13.52 -16.83
C TYR A 674 -10.59 -14.01 -17.22
N ARG A 675 -10.65 -14.81 -18.27
CA ARG A 675 -11.89 -15.40 -18.80
C ARG A 675 -11.74 -16.90 -18.82
N ASP A 676 -12.73 -17.61 -18.30
CA ASP A 676 -12.78 -19.07 -18.31
C ASP A 676 -11.48 -19.72 -17.78
N ASP A 677 -10.92 -20.67 -18.51
CA ASP A 677 -9.65 -21.36 -18.18
C ASP A 677 -8.43 -20.67 -18.82
N ALA A 678 -8.55 -19.40 -19.25
CA ALA A 678 -7.43 -18.68 -19.87
C ALA A 678 -6.27 -18.48 -18.89
N THR A 679 -5.06 -18.73 -19.38
CA THR A 679 -3.84 -18.60 -18.59
C THR A 679 -3.29 -17.18 -18.54
N THR A 680 -3.68 -16.33 -19.50
CA THR A 680 -3.27 -14.92 -19.55
C THR A 680 -4.49 -14.01 -19.46
N PRO A 681 -4.40 -12.90 -18.71
CA PRO A 681 -5.50 -11.96 -18.67
C PRO A 681 -5.53 -11.10 -19.93
N THR A 682 -6.72 -10.72 -20.37
CA THR A 682 -6.92 -9.77 -21.47
C THR A 682 -6.95 -8.35 -20.90
N SER A 683 -6.15 -7.43 -21.45
CA SER A 683 -6.23 -5.99 -21.12
C SER A 683 -7.46 -5.36 -21.73
N ILE A 684 -8.20 -4.59 -20.94
CA ILE A 684 -9.42 -3.89 -21.38
C ILE A 684 -9.09 -2.41 -21.62
N GLY A 685 -8.91 -2.07 -22.90
CA GLY A 685 -8.50 -0.73 -23.33
C GLY A 685 -7.08 -0.34 -22.86
N SER A 686 -6.75 0.94 -23.01
CA SER A 686 -5.47 1.50 -22.57
C SER A 686 -5.42 1.77 -21.07
N ALA A 687 -4.20 1.80 -20.53
CA ALA A 687 -3.93 2.20 -19.16
C ALA A 687 -4.50 3.60 -18.85
N ILE A 688 -4.81 3.83 -17.58
CA ILE A 688 -5.45 5.03 -17.04
C ILE A 688 -4.42 5.76 -16.19
N THR A 689 -4.20 7.05 -16.44
CA THR A 689 -3.16 7.89 -15.81
C THR A 689 -3.75 9.18 -15.24
N SER A 690 -5.03 9.15 -14.88
CA SER A 690 -5.77 10.32 -14.38
C SER A 690 -6.87 9.87 -13.42
N SER A 691 -7.15 10.70 -12.42
CA SER A 691 -8.25 10.48 -11.49
C SER A 691 -9.63 10.68 -12.14
N GLY A 692 -10.68 10.27 -11.43
CA GLY A 692 -12.06 10.33 -11.86
C GLY A 692 -12.61 8.99 -12.38
N MET A 693 -13.83 9.05 -12.91
CA MET A 693 -14.50 7.87 -13.45
C MET A 693 -14.09 7.63 -14.90
N THR A 694 -13.55 6.45 -15.18
CA THR A 694 -13.13 6.04 -16.52
C THR A 694 -13.80 4.74 -16.94
N VAL A 695 -14.30 4.69 -18.16
CA VAL A 695 -14.88 3.48 -18.79
C VAL A 695 -13.94 2.98 -19.89
N ARG A 696 -13.70 1.67 -19.90
CA ARG A 696 -12.96 0.97 -20.97
C ARG A 696 -13.81 -0.16 -21.53
N ASN A 697 -13.77 -0.34 -22.84
CA ASN A 697 -14.53 -1.36 -23.54
C ASN A 697 -13.59 -2.46 -24.07
N PRO A 698 -13.99 -3.74 -24.02
CA PRO A 698 -13.28 -4.81 -24.71
C PRO A 698 -13.41 -4.64 -26.23
N THR A 699 -12.48 -5.23 -26.98
CA THR A 699 -12.61 -5.38 -28.42
C THR A 699 -13.74 -6.38 -28.73
N VAL A 700 -14.87 -5.86 -29.21
CA VAL A 700 -16.08 -6.65 -29.51
C VAL A 700 -15.77 -7.73 -30.56
N GLY A 701 -16.37 -8.91 -30.39
CA GLY A 701 -16.32 -10.01 -31.37
C GLY A 701 -15.01 -10.81 -31.40
N THR A 702 -14.05 -10.51 -30.51
CA THR A 702 -12.81 -11.28 -30.38
C THR A 702 -12.78 -12.02 -29.04
N ASN A 703 -12.77 -11.26 -27.96
CA ASN A 703 -12.43 -11.71 -26.62
C ASN A 703 -13.39 -11.16 -25.56
N ASP A 704 -14.63 -10.95 -25.95
CA ASP A 704 -15.67 -10.29 -25.18
C ASP A 704 -16.74 -11.26 -24.64
N THR A 705 -16.60 -12.57 -24.83
CA THR A 705 -17.48 -13.57 -24.23
C THR A 705 -16.75 -14.42 -23.19
N ALA A 706 -17.48 -14.88 -22.17
CA ALA A 706 -16.99 -15.77 -21.11
C ALA A 706 -18.16 -16.46 -20.38
N PHE A 707 -17.90 -17.60 -19.75
CA PHE A 707 -18.80 -18.25 -18.78
C PHE A 707 -18.49 -17.79 -17.35
N ARG A 708 -17.21 -17.55 -17.07
CA ARG A 708 -16.73 -17.07 -15.78
C ARG A 708 -15.64 -16.03 -15.99
N ILE A 709 -15.60 -15.06 -15.10
CA ILE A 709 -14.67 -13.93 -15.19
C ILE A 709 -13.96 -13.72 -13.86
N ARG A 710 -12.71 -13.25 -13.92
CA ARG A 710 -11.98 -12.79 -12.75
C ARG A 710 -11.26 -11.49 -13.09
N PRO A 711 -11.66 -10.36 -12.51
CA PRO A 711 -10.93 -9.11 -12.66
C PRO A 711 -9.52 -9.20 -12.06
N ARG A 712 -8.59 -8.49 -12.68
CA ARG A 712 -7.28 -8.15 -12.12
C ARG A 712 -7.03 -6.67 -12.41
N LEU A 713 -6.48 -5.97 -11.44
CA LEU A 713 -5.90 -4.66 -11.68
C LEU A 713 -4.38 -4.77 -11.56
N THR A 714 -3.68 -4.10 -12.46
CA THR A 714 -2.23 -3.88 -12.35
C THR A 714 -2.00 -2.39 -12.35
N LEU A 715 -1.46 -1.86 -11.26
CA LEU A 715 -0.95 -0.51 -11.19
C LEU A 715 0.57 -0.56 -11.40
N THR A 716 1.09 0.21 -12.34
CA THR A 716 2.52 0.31 -12.63
C THR A 716 3.01 1.71 -12.28
N THR A 717 4.05 1.79 -11.45
CA THR A 717 4.78 3.01 -11.14
C THR A 717 6.07 3.09 -11.95
N THR A 718 6.51 4.29 -12.30
CA THR A 718 7.81 4.49 -12.97
C THR A 718 8.91 4.85 -11.96
N SER A 719 10.16 4.90 -12.40
CA SER A 719 11.29 5.37 -11.57
C SER A 719 11.18 6.83 -11.12
N SER A 720 10.34 7.64 -11.77
CA SER A 720 10.06 9.03 -11.38
C SER A 720 8.90 9.16 -10.38
N TYR A 721 8.22 8.07 -10.05
CA TYR A 721 7.17 8.06 -9.03
C TYR A 721 7.77 8.41 -7.67
N THR A 722 7.08 9.24 -6.88
CA THR A 722 7.55 9.70 -5.57
C THR A 722 6.65 9.17 -4.45
N PRO A 723 6.86 7.91 -3.99
CA PRO A 723 5.96 7.26 -3.02
C PRO A 723 5.62 8.12 -1.81
N LYS A 724 6.61 8.85 -1.27
CA LYS A 724 6.46 9.64 -0.03
C LYS A 724 5.31 10.65 -0.05
N ASN A 725 5.00 11.19 -1.22
CA ASN A 725 3.99 12.25 -1.39
C ASN A 725 2.82 11.79 -2.26
N SER A 726 2.65 10.49 -2.46
CA SER A 726 1.66 9.94 -3.36
C SER A 726 0.69 9.01 -2.64
N ASP A 727 -0.59 9.14 -2.99
CA ASP A 727 -1.68 8.27 -2.52
C ASP A 727 -2.66 7.96 -3.67
N PRO A 728 -2.29 7.13 -4.65
CA PRO A 728 -3.21 6.68 -5.69
C PRO A 728 -4.24 5.70 -5.11
N GLN A 729 -5.52 6.02 -5.28
CA GLN A 729 -6.64 5.24 -4.74
C GLN A 729 -7.58 4.73 -5.84
N VAL A 730 -8.11 3.52 -5.63
CA VAL A 730 -9.21 2.94 -6.40
C VAL A 730 -10.42 2.87 -5.50
N LEU A 731 -11.51 3.56 -5.85
CA LEU A 731 -12.74 3.61 -5.05
C LEU A 731 -13.74 2.53 -5.44
N ARG A 732 -13.80 2.19 -6.72
CA ARG A 732 -14.67 1.11 -7.21
C ARG A 732 -14.23 0.55 -8.55
N VAL A 733 -14.62 -0.70 -8.77
CA VAL A 733 -14.52 -1.39 -10.06
C VAL A 733 -15.89 -1.95 -10.40
N ILE A 734 -16.31 -1.76 -11.64
CA ILE A 734 -17.56 -2.29 -12.17
C ILE A 734 -17.24 -3.07 -13.44
N VAL A 735 -17.74 -4.29 -13.54
CA VAL A 735 -17.74 -5.06 -14.79
C VAL A 735 -19.16 -5.14 -15.30
N GLY A 736 -19.43 -4.42 -16.38
CA GLY A 736 -20.70 -4.47 -17.08
C GLY A 736 -20.75 -5.67 -17.99
N ILE A 737 -21.76 -6.52 -17.79
CA ILE A 737 -22.00 -7.74 -18.56
C ILE A 737 -23.39 -7.71 -19.18
N ARG A 738 -23.56 -8.47 -20.25
CA ARG A 738 -24.82 -8.61 -20.96
C ARG A 738 -25.13 -10.08 -21.24
N PHE A 739 -26.35 -10.48 -20.92
CA PHE A 739 -26.88 -11.78 -21.31
C PHE A 739 -27.21 -11.81 -22.81
N PRO A 740 -27.18 -12.99 -23.47
CA PRO A 740 -27.57 -13.08 -24.86
C PRO A 740 -28.98 -12.56 -25.09
N GLU A 741 -29.16 -11.90 -26.22
CA GLU A 741 -30.47 -11.58 -26.73
C GLU A 741 -31.13 -12.86 -27.25
N ILE A 742 -32.45 -13.01 -27.04
CA ILE A 742 -33.20 -14.13 -27.62
C ILE A 742 -33.96 -13.62 -28.84
N ILE A 743 -33.56 -14.12 -30.01
CA ILE A 743 -34.26 -13.90 -31.27
C ILE A 743 -35.24 -15.04 -31.48
N ARG A 744 -36.48 -14.68 -31.79
CA ARG A 744 -37.52 -15.61 -32.23
C ARG A 744 -37.65 -15.52 -33.74
N ILE A 745 -37.47 -16.65 -34.41
CA ILE A 745 -37.62 -16.79 -35.85
C ILE A 745 -38.70 -17.85 -36.08
N VAL A 746 -39.77 -17.51 -36.80
CA VAL A 746 -40.80 -18.47 -37.19
C VAL A 746 -40.65 -18.77 -38.67
N ILE A 747 -40.53 -20.04 -39.01
CA ILE A 747 -40.47 -20.54 -40.38
C ILE A 747 -41.86 -21.06 -40.75
N ASN A 748 -42.37 -20.71 -41.93
CA ASN A 748 -43.61 -21.26 -42.45
C ASN A 748 -43.38 -22.71 -42.86
N ALA A 749 -44.04 -23.65 -42.17
CA ALA A 749 -43.88 -25.08 -42.39
C ALA A 749 -44.97 -25.70 -43.28
N GLU A 750 -45.82 -24.88 -43.91
CA GLU A 750 -46.78 -25.36 -44.90
C GLU A 750 -46.06 -25.90 -46.14
N GLN A 751 -46.53 -27.04 -46.67
CA GLN A 751 -45.95 -27.69 -47.86
C GLN A 751 -45.77 -26.69 -49.03
N MET A 752 -46.79 -25.89 -49.31
CA MET A 752 -46.77 -24.91 -50.40
C MET A 752 -45.70 -23.82 -50.21
N ALA A 753 -45.30 -23.54 -48.97
CA ALA A 753 -44.27 -22.56 -48.68
C ALA A 753 -42.87 -23.17 -48.85
N LEU A 754 -42.68 -24.40 -48.39
CA LEU A 754 -41.39 -25.10 -48.41
C LEU A 754 -41.01 -25.66 -49.80
N ASP A 755 -42.00 -26.02 -50.64
CA ASP A 755 -41.78 -26.46 -52.02
C ASP A 755 -40.99 -25.42 -52.85
N ASN A 756 -41.16 -24.12 -52.55
CA ASN A 756 -40.47 -23.03 -53.24
C ASN A 756 -38.98 -22.92 -52.91
N VAL A 757 -38.53 -23.52 -51.80
CA VAL A 757 -37.12 -23.60 -51.40
C VAL A 757 -36.57 -25.02 -51.52
N GLY A 758 -37.34 -25.96 -52.05
CA GLY A 758 -36.91 -27.34 -52.29
C GLY A 758 -36.79 -28.20 -51.03
N LEU A 759 -37.56 -27.90 -49.98
CA LEU A 759 -37.56 -28.65 -48.71
C LEU A 759 -38.94 -29.27 -48.44
N ASP A 760 -38.97 -30.43 -47.78
CA ASP A 760 -40.18 -31.01 -47.19
C ASP A 760 -40.35 -30.59 -45.71
N PRO A 761 -41.57 -30.49 -45.14
CA PRO A 761 -41.77 -30.14 -43.73
C PRO A 761 -40.97 -31.01 -42.75
N PHE A 762 -40.85 -32.32 -43.02
CA PHE A 762 -40.10 -33.22 -42.15
C PHE A 762 -38.58 -32.96 -42.23
N GLU A 763 -38.08 -32.71 -43.45
CA GLU A 763 -36.67 -32.39 -43.67
C GLU A 763 -36.30 -31.03 -43.06
N ALA A 764 -37.16 -30.03 -43.21
CA ALA A 764 -36.98 -28.72 -42.60
C ALA A 764 -36.92 -28.82 -41.06
N GLU A 765 -37.85 -29.53 -40.43
CA GLU A 765 -37.82 -29.74 -38.97
C GLU A 765 -36.56 -30.47 -38.53
N GLN A 766 -36.18 -31.55 -39.22
CA GLN A 766 -35.00 -32.34 -38.89
C GLN A 766 -33.70 -31.51 -39.03
N ASN A 767 -33.58 -30.73 -40.11
CA ASN A 767 -32.44 -29.85 -40.34
C ASN A 767 -32.33 -28.80 -39.24
N LEU A 768 -33.43 -28.15 -38.87
CA LEU A 768 -33.44 -27.12 -37.83
C LEU A 768 -33.17 -27.70 -36.43
N ARG A 769 -33.70 -28.90 -36.11
CA ARG A 769 -33.39 -29.60 -34.85
C ARG A 769 -31.92 -30.01 -34.75
N ARG A 770 -31.27 -30.34 -35.88
CA ARG A 770 -29.82 -30.62 -35.91
C ARG A 770 -29.00 -29.41 -35.45
N LEU A 771 -29.47 -28.20 -35.73
CA LEU A 771 -28.80 -26.96 -35.35
C LEU A 771 -28.77 -26.72 -33.83
N GLN A 772 -29.69 -27.32 -33.05
CA GLN A 772 -29.74 -27.14 -31.58
C GLN A 772 -28.46 -27.56 -30.85
N ASN A 773 -27.65 -28.43 -31.45
CA ASN A 773 -26.39 -28.93 -30.86
C ASN A 773 -25.15 -28.62 -31.72
N GLN A 774 -25.30 -27.82 -32.77
CA GLN A 774 -24.20 -27.53 -33.71
C GLN A 774 -23.26 -26.42 -33.22
N GLY A 775 -23.62 -25.74 -32.12
CA GLY A 775 -22.89 -24.57 -31.62
C GLY A 775 -23.33 -23.31 -32.36
N THR A 776 -22.36 -22.48 -32.76
CA THR A 776 -22.63 -21.20 -33.43
C THR A 776 -23.07 -21.42 -34.89
N VAL A 777 -24.24 -20.89 -35.23
CA VAL A 777 -24.86 -20.95 -36.56
C VAL A 777 -24.95 -19.55 -37.16
N THR A 778 -24.83 -19.42 -38.49
CA THR A 778 -24.97 -18.14 -39.20
C THR A 778 -26.40 -17.94 -39.68
N PHE A 779 -26.94 -16.73 -39.48
CA PHE A 779 -28.29 -16.33 -39.84
C PHE A 779 -28.25 -15.08 -40.73
N ARG A 780 -29.14 -15.00 -41.71
CA ARG A 780 -29.35 -13.83 -42.58
C ARG A 780 -30.83 -13.52 -42.65
N ARG A 781 -31.21 -12.25 -42.43
CA ARG A 781 -32.61 -11.85 -42.53
C ARG A 781 -33.07 -11.81 -44.00
N PRO A 782 -34.36 -12.04 -44.23
CA PRO A 782 -34.97 -11.81 -45.54
C PRO A 782 -34.81 -10.36 -45.99
N GLY A 783 -34.23 -10.14 -47.18
CA GLY A 783 -34.04 -8.80 -47.76
C GLY A 783 -32.65 -8.18 -47.56
N ASP A 784 -31.76 -8.80 -46.79
CA ASP A 784 -30.39 -8.32 -46.56
C ASP A 784 -29.41 -8.65 -47.71
N TYR A 785 -29.91 -8.96 -48.92
CA TYR A 785 -29.09 -9.22 -50.11
C TYR A 785 -28.84 -7.92 -50.91
N ASP A 786 -27.66 -7.78 -51.54
CA ASP A 786 -27.34 -6.61 -52.38
C ASP A 786 -28.17 -6.54 -53.67
N ASP A 787 -28.65 -7.69 -54.16
CA ASP A 787 -29.66 -7.78 -55.21
C ASP A 787 -30.75 -8.79 -54.79
N PRO A 788 -31.95 -8.30 -54.38
CA PRO A 788 -33.06 -9.14 -53.94
C PRO A 788 -33.58 -10.10 -55.02
N ALA A 789 -33.23 -9.91 -56.30
CA ALA A 789 -33.76 -10.67 -57.43
C ALA A 789 -32.83 -11.81 -57.91
N THR A 790 -31.53 -11.77 -57.61
CA THR A 790 -30.55 -12.76 -58.10
C THR A 790 -29.86 -13.58 -57.00
N GLY A 791 -29.96 -13.18 -55.74
CA GLY A 791 -29.42 -13.93 -54.60
C GLY A 791 -27.88 -14.00 -54.54
N THR A 792 -27.16 -13.22 -55.35
CA THR A 792 -25.68 -13.15 -55.34
C THR A 792 -25.14 -11.99 -54.50
N ASP A 793 -24.01 -12.24 -53.82
CA ASP A 793 -23.48 -11.47 -52.68
C ASP A 793 -22.34 -10.50 -53.10
N LEU A 794 -22.37 -9.23 -52.68
CA LEU A 794 -21.23 -8.29 -52.80
C LEU A 794 -20.74 -7.77 -51.44
N VAL A 795 -21.49 -7.96 -50.34
CA VAL A 795 -21.15 -7.47 -48.99
C VAL A 795 -21.44 -8.52 -47.92
N THR A 796 -20.39 -9.06 -47.31
CA THR A 796 -20.42 -10.10 -46.27
C THR A 796 -20.92 -9.63 -44.90
N ASP A 797 -21.27 -8.35 -44.76
CA ASP A 797 -21.50 -7.67 -43.46
C ASP A 797 -22.97 -7.68 -42.96
N ARG A 798 -23.87 -8.48 -43.54
CA ARG A 798 -25.31 -8.50 -43.16
C ARG A 798 -25.82 -9.83 -42.59
N THR A 799 -24.92 -10.66 -42.06
CA THR A 799 -25.28 -11.87 -41.31
C THR A 799 -25.04 -11.66 -39.82
N PHE A 800 -25.72 -12.43 -38.97
CA PHE A 800 -25.33 -12.55 -37.57
C PHE A 800 -25.14 -14.01 -37.19
N THR A 801 -24.39 -14.24 -36.12
CA THR A 801 -24.18 -15.59 -35.59
C THR A 801 -24.89 -15.77 -34.26
N GLY A 802 -25.36 -16.99 -33.98
CA GLY A 802 -26.07 -17.32 -32.75
C GLY A 802 -26.17 -18.82 -32.50
N GLU A 803 -26.53 -19.20 -31.29
CA GLU A 803 -26.73 -20.61 -30.89
C GLU A 803 -28.24 -20.90 -30.81
N VAL A 804 -28.71 -22.00 -31.41
CA VAL A 804 -30.13 -22.37 -31.37
C VAL A 804 -30.45 -23.06 -30.02
N GLU A 805 -31.22 -22.38 -29.16
CA GLU A 805 -31.63 -22.90 -27.86
C GLU A 805 -32.79 -23.89 -27.97
N GLY A 806 -33.75 -23.60 -28.86
CA GLY A 806 -35.01 -24.32 -28.92
C GLY A 806 -35.60 -24.34 -30.32
N VAL A 807 -36.13 -25.49 -30.73
CA VAL A 807 -36.94 -25.66 -31.94
C VAL A 807 -38.28 -26.25 -31.51
N THR A 808 -39.34 -25.48 -31.69
CA THR A 808 -40.70 -25.83 -31.24
C THR A 808 -41.66 -25.74 -32.40
N ASP A 809 -42.54 -26.72 -32.50
CA ASP A 809 -43.64 -26.68 -33.45
C ASP A 809 -44.77 -25.78 -32.90
N ILE A 810 -45.26 -24.84 -33.71
CA ILE A 810 -46.27 -23.86 -33.33
C ILE A 810 -47.31 -23.67 -34.43
N MET A 811 -48.48 -23.16 -34.03
CA MET A 811 -49.44 -22.55 -34.96
C MET A 811 -49.34 -21.03 -34.83
N TYR A 812 -49.26 -20.31 -35.94
CA TYR A 812 -49.24 -18.84 -35.95
C TYR A 812 -50.38 -18.28 -36.79
N LYS A 813 -50.86 -17.09 -36.43
CA LYS A 813 -51.98 -16.44 -37.09
C LYS A 813 -51.52 -15.78 -38.39
N THR A 814 -52.27 -15.99 -39.47
CA THR A 814 -52.02 -15.40 -40.80
C THR A 814 -53.08 -14.37 -41.15
N SER A 815 -52.82 -13.56 -42.19
CA SER A 815 -53.71 -12.48 -42.64
C SER A 815 -55.14 -12.95 -42.82
N GLU A 816 -56.12 -12.19 -42.31
CA GLU A 816 -57.53 -12.53 -42.46
C GLU A 816 -57.93 -12.58 -43.93
N VAL A 817 -58.52 -13.70 -44.32
CA VAL A 817 -59.23 -13.85 -45.59
C VAL A 817 -60.71 -13.94 -45.25
N ASP A 818 -61.51 -13.01 -45.78
CA ASP A 818 -62.97 -12.94 -45.59
C ASP A 818 -63.44 -12.85 -44.12
N GLY A 819 -62.67 -12.17 -43.25
CA GLY A 819 -63.06 -11.91 -41.85
C GLY A 819 -62.95 -13.12 -40.91
N VAL A 820 -62.22 -14.17 -41.34
CA VAL A 820 -61.88 -15.33 -40.51
C VAL A 820 -60.37 -15.36 -40.33
N SER A 821 -59.92 -15.35 -39.07
CA SER A 821 -58.52 -15.55 -38.73
C SER A 821 -58.08 -16.97 -39.11
N SER A 822 -57.18 -17.10 -40.08
CA SER A 822 -56.53 -18.37 -40.44
C SER A 822 -55.28 -18.61 -39.58
N TYR A 823 -55.00 -19.87 -39.29
CA TYR A 823 -53.76 -20.29 -38.61
C TYR A 823 -52.95 -21.18 -39.54
N ALA A 824 -51.65 -20.94 -39.62
CA ALA A 824 -50.70 -21.73 -40.39
C ALA A 824 -49.74 -22.48 -39.48
N HIS A 825 -49.22 -23.59 -39.98
CA HIS A 825 -48.19 -24.40 -39.31
C HIS A 825 -46.83 -23.71 -39.42
N GLY A 826 -46.10 -23.59 -38.31
CA GLY A 826 -44.78 -22.98 -38.30
C GLY A 826 -43.82 -23.62 -37.32
N ILE A 827 -42.53 -23.53 -37.63
CA ILE A 827 -41.45 -23.98 -36.76
C ILE A 827 -40.79 -22.76 -36.14
N GLU A 828 -40.86 -22.65 -34.82
CA GLU A 828 -40.23 -21.58 -34.05
C GLU A 828 -38.82 -21.96 -33.63
N LEU A 829 -37.85 -21.13 -34.00
CA LEU A 829 -36.49 -21.14 -33.46
C LEU A 829 -36.35 -20.07 -32.38
N ARG A 830 -35.79 -20.47 -31.24
CA ARG A 830 -35.26 -19.55 -30.23
C ARG A 830 -33.74 -19.55 -30.34
N VAL A 831 -33.18 -18.41 -30.71
CA VAL A 831 -31.74 -18.25 -30.99
C VAL A 831 -31.12 -17.31 -29.97
N LYS A 832 -30.08 -17.76 -29.28
CA LYS A 832 -29.22 -16.93 -28.44
C LYS A 832 -28.24 -16.18 -29.32
N ARG A 833 -28.33 -14.85 -29.33
CA ARG A 833 -27.41 -13.98 -30.04
C ARG A 833 -26.59 -13.16 -29.04
N TRP A 834 -25.27 -13.22 -29.19
CA TRP A 834 -24.35 -12.26 -28.60
C TRP A 834 -24.04 -11.22 -29.68
N VAL A 835 -23.88 -9.95 -29.28
CA VAL A 835 -23.75 -8.87 -30.27
C VAL A 835 -22.42 -8.99 -30.99
N THR A 836 -22.43 -9.45 -32.23
CA THR A 836 -21.37 -9.24 -33.22
C THR A 836 -21.82 -8.13 -34.17
N TYR A 837 -20.88 -7.25 -34.52
CA TYR A 837 -21.09 -6.15 -35.47
C TYR A 837 -21.77 -6.61 -36.76
#